data_AF-A0A517TXT2-F1
#
_entry.id   AF-A0A517TXT2-F1
#
_cell.length_a   1.000
_cell.length_b   1.000
_cell.length_c   1.000
_cell.angle_alpha   90.00
_cell.angle_beta   90.00
_cell.angle_gamma   90.00
#
_symmetry.space_group_name_H-M   'P 1'
#
loop_
_entity.id
_entity.type
_entity.pdbx_description
1 polymer ?
#
loop_
_entity_poly.entity_id
_entity_poly.type
_entity_poly.pdbx_seq_one_letter_code
_entity_poly.pdbx_strand_id
1 'polypeptide(L)'
;MINAKRGFSRRASFEQLEDRTVLATGVFTGSNLANVAIPDMGGFDQKGLSAVIVAGLPTDAMVTDVEVEYWIEHAWVSDLRVYATTQRNGVWRDHLYLWNREHSGNDEIHEIESGLDAWDGLNPNGAWYLVAGDFAASNVGAISGWRISIDWVAPDPLPAIAKGRIAWHSYTDYSALDGLIHVYDFEDGAFYERATATIAAVVTHAHNPNFSADGRYMVFMGLPAGSTDTANWRHYLDVFLYDFVTDEVTNVSARLGLDQPGSIEEDPALAPAGDRIAFKRNVSNIWETDVFGTSLRQLTAGAGEKSGPQYSPDGASLVFWVGTGATAALGGVSLQHSLPTTPTLLHDNLLLQDYFPSYWDDERIVYATWRSQSAHDDDVNIWNIQTRADGAALFNSLAEDSDPFGLTPTLLGFSTNRSLPYWRLWYGDPATGAAADLGISRAGRHNLGAKYAKTKVVYEAPSANFNGDAAVDGQDFLQWQRGYGIVAPFAAKGDGDANNDRAVDFRDLAVWQMQYRSGDPLNSEVRSTDESLLEPIVAEDAEFKSNDFLIGVAGTSWTRDLPTSTARSNEAHDAIVHKVRRAIKMKQIRLVEYNAAAAAFSALGSTGLVEADNQMTDSVNAQFLESWCHDVYPWPEVRLGCQCISDALRLMAIEV
;
A
#
# COMPACT_ATOMS: atom_id res chain seq x y z
N MET A 1 -27.95 -3.77 12.90
CA MET A 1 -27.74 -3.24 11.53
C MET A 1 -26.28 -3.43 11.10
N ILE A 2 -25.84 -4.67 10.87
CA ILE A 2 -24.53 -4.97 10.28
C ILE A 2 -24.78 -6.08 9.25
N ASN A 3 -24.85 -5.74 7.97
CA ASN A 3 -24.78 -6.69 6.85
C ASN A 3 -24.45 -5.91 5.58
N ALA A 4 -23.18 -5.96 5.16
CA ALA A 4 -22.75 -5.81 3.78
C ALA A 4 -21.30 -6.34 3.62
N LYS A 5 -21.08 -7.64 3.87
CA LYS A 5 -19.92 -8.36 3.34
C LYS A 5 -20.24 -8.78 1.90
N ARG A 6 -19.89 -7.92 0.96
CA ARG A 6 -19.50 -8.19 -0.43
C ARG A 6 -18.87 -6.88 -0.88
N GLY A 7 -17.54 -6.82 -0.82
CA GLY A 7 -16.79 -5.69 -1.34
C GLY A 7 -17.14 -5.55 -2.81
N PHE A 8 -17.90 -4.52 -3.15
CA PHE A 8 -17.90 -4.02 -4.52
C PHE A 8 -16.46 -3.56 -4.76
N SER A 9 -15.72 -4.29 -5.59
CA SER A 9 -14.50 -3.75 -6.21
C SER A 9 -14.91 -2.43 -6.86
N ARG A 10 -14.51 -1.30 -6.27
CA ARG A 10 -14.69 -0.02 -6.94
C ARG A 10 -13.77 -0.04 -8.15
N ARG A 11 -14.34 -0.36 -9.31
CA ARG A 11 -13.68 -0.20 -10.59
C ARG A 11 -13.48 1.30 -10.81
N ALA A 12 -12.30 1.80 -10.47
CA ALA A 12 -11.82 3.06 -11.03
C ALA A 12 -11.20 2.68 -12.38
N SER A 13 -11.92 2.96 -13.47
CA SER A 13 -11.31 2.96 -14.80
C SER A 13 -10.54 4.25 -14.95
N PHE A 14 -9.34 4.19 -15.52
CA PHE A 14 -8.78 5.37 -16.16
C PHE A 14 -9.83 5.88 -17.15
N GLU A 15 -10.16 7.18 -17.11
CA GLU A 15 -10.52 7.85 -18.35
C GLU A 15 -9.27 7.70 -19.22
N GLN A 16 -9.34 6.78 -20.17
CA GLN A 16 -8.34 6.65 -21.20
C GLN A 16 -8.22 8.04 -21.82
N LEU A 17 -7.08 8.72 -21.63
CA LEU A 17 -6.77 9.94 -22.37
C LEU A 17 -7.01 9.56 -23.83
N GLU A 18 -8.05 10.15 -24.42
CA GLU A 18 -8.50 9.85 -25.78
C GLU A 18 -7.28 9.80 -26.69
N ASP A 19 -7.30 8.87 -27.65
CA ASP A 19 -6.32 8.63 -28.71
C ASP A 19 -5.69 9.94 -29.25
N ARG A 20 -4.69 10.47 -28.54
CA ARG A 20 -3.91 11.63 -28.95
C ARG A 20 -2.77 11.07 -29.76
N THR A 21 -3.01 10.98 -31.06
CA THR A 21 -1.91 10.82 -32.01
C THR A 21 -1.00 12.05 -31.92
N VAL A 22 0.23 11.85 -31.44
CA VAL A 22 1.41 12.75 -31.49
C VAL A 22 1.46 13.88 -30.44
N LEU A 23 2.68 14.16 -29.95
CA LEU A 23 3.09 15.40 -29.27
C LEU A 23 2.31 16.60 -29.82
N ALA A 24 1.51 17.22 -28.97
CA ALA A 24 0.77 18.41 -29.35
C ALA A 24 1.61 19.63 -28.99
N THR A 25 1.91 20.49 -29.96
CA THR A 25 2.49 21.81 -29.71
C THR A 25 1.49 22.88 -30.08
N GLY A 26 1.61 24.04 -29.44
CA GLY A 26 0.78 25.19 -29.77
C GLY A 26 1.32 26.48 -29.20
N VAL A 27 0.64 27.56 -29.56
CA VAL A 27 0.90 28.90 -29.02
C VAL A 27 -0.41 29.39 -28.42
N PHE A 28 -0.37 29.76 -27.14
CA PHE A 28 -1.44 30.55 -26.53
C PHE A 28 -1.10 32.03 -26.68
N THR A 29 -2.06 32.84 -27.12
CA THR A 29 -1.92 34.30 -27.09
C THR A 29 -3.07 34.90 -26.29
N GLY A 30 -2.73 35.70 -25.29
CA GLY A 30 -3.68 36.41 -24.44
C GLY A 30 -3.32 37.89 -24.34
N SER A 31 -4.29 38.72 -23.98
CA SER A 31 -4.07 40.15 -23.81
C SER A 31 -4.99 40.73 -22.75
N ASN A 32 -4.50 41.73 -22.03
CA ASN A 32 -5.33 42.60 -21.21
C ASN A 32 -5.04 44.06 -21.59
N LEU A 33 -6.02 44.68 -22.24
CA LEU A 33 -5.94 46.06 -22.74
C LEU A 33 -6.68 47.05 -21.83
N ALA A 34 -6.99 46.65 -20.59
CA ALA A 34 -7.58 47.54 -19.62
C ALA A 34 -6.50 48.38 -18.95
N ASN A 35 -6.78 49.68 -18.78
CA ASN A 35 -5.91 50.58 -18.02
C ASN A 35 -5.87 50.18 -16.55
N VAL A 36 -4.70 49.82 -16.04
CA VAL A 36 -4.45 49.52 -14.63
C VAL A 36 -3.52 50.57 -14.04
N ALA A 37 -4.02 51.31 -13.05
CA ALA A 37 -3.27 52.40 -12.43
C ALA A 37 -1.99 51.91 -11.73
N ILE A 38 -0.94 52.71 -11.83
CA ILE A 38 0.33 52.60 -11.12
C ILE A 38 0.40 53.79 -10.14
N PRO A 39 0.17 53.55 -8.84
CA PRO A 39 0.28 54.56 -7.79
C PRO A 39 1.72 55.09 -7.57
N ASP A 40 1.81 56.38 -7.23
CA ASP A 40 3.05 57.10 -6.88
C ASP A 40 3.71 56.50 -5.64
N MET A 41 5.03 56.32 -5.67
CA MET A 41 5.81 55.63 -4.62
C MET A 41 5.18 54.31 -4.14
N GLY A 42 4.36 53.67 -4.96
CA GLY A 42 3.62 52.50 -4.55
C GLY A 42 4.52 51.29 -4.30
N GLY A 43 5.74 51.33 -4.87
CA GLY A 43 6.69 50.24 -4.81
C GLY A 43 6.02 48.93 -5.23
N PHE A 44 6.16 47.89 -4.40
CA PHE A 44 5.53 46.60 -4.62
C PHE A 44 4.21 46.41 -3.86
N ASP A 45 3.81 47.34 -2.99
CA ASP A 45 2.62 47.18 -2.15
C ASP A 45 1.40 47.89 -2.76
N GLN A 46 1.62 48.98 -3.49
CA GLN A 46 0.59 49.72 -4.22
C GLN A 46 0.99 49.80 -5.69
N LYS A 47 1.06 48.64 -6.34
CA LYS A 47 1.50 48.46 -7.73
C LYS A 47 0.33 48.30 -8.69
N GLY A 48 0.57 48.61 -9.97
CA GLY A 48 -0.31 48.20 -11.05
C GLY A 48 -0.15 46.70 -11.30
N LEU A 49 -1.26 45.96 -11.28
CA LEU A 49 -1.29 44.51 -11.50
C LEU A 49 -2.37 44.18 -12.52
N SER A 50 -1.95 43.77 -13.72
CA SER A 50 -2.83 43.41 -14.83
C SER A 50 -2.71 41.92 -15.12
N ALA A 51 -3.83 41.21 -15.22
CA ALA A 51 -3.86 39.74 -15.33
C ALA A 51 -4.38 39.26 -16.69
N VAL A 52 -3.80 38.18 -17.19
CA VAL A 52 -4.31 37.34 -18.27
C VAL A 52 -4.54 35.93 -17.72
N ILE A 53 -5.69 35.33 -18.02
CA ILE A 53 -5.99 33.95 -17.61
C ILE A 53 -5.82 33.02 -18.81
N VAL A 54 -4.93 32.05 -18.66
CA VAL A 54 -4.73 30.95 -19.61
C VAL A 54 -5.60 29.78 -19.16
N ALA A 55 -6.45 29.29 -20.05
CA ALA A 55 -7.33 28.16 -19.78
C ALA A 55 -7.61 27.36 -21.06
N GLY A 56 -7.90 26.07 -20.90
CA GLY A 56 -8.26 25.18 -22.01
C GLY A 56 -7.07 24.55 -22.74
N LEU A 57 -5.84 24.80 -22.27
CA LEU A 57 -4.68 24.03 -22.70
C LEU A 57 -4.67 22.65 -22.00
N PRO A 58 -4.03 21.63 -22.58
CA PRO A 58 -3.84 20.35 -21.90
C PRO A 58 -3.33 20.51 -20.47
N THR A 59 -3.82 19.68 -19.54
CA THR A 59 -3.43 19.75 -18.12
C THR A 59 -1.97 19.39 -17.88
N ASP A 60 -1.32 18.78 -18.86
CA ASP A 60 0.07 18.37 -18.93
C ASP A 60 0.89 19.21 -19.92
N ALA A 61 0.31 20.29 -20.47
CA ALA A 61 1.07 21.23 -21.28
C ALA A 61 2.21 21.85 -20.47
N MET A 62 3.32 22.10 -21.14
CA MET A 62 4.55 22.69 -20.59
C MET A 62 4.93 23.88 -21.45
N VAL A 63 5.30 24.99 -20.82
CA VAL A 63 5.87 26.17 -21.48
C VAL A 63 7.22 25.80 -22.11
N THR A 64 7.46 26.28 -23.32
CA THR A 64 8.74 26.15 -24.03
C THR A 64 9.35 27.49 -24.47
N ASP A 65 8.54 28.54 -24.50
CA ASP A 65 8.99 29.93 -24.68
C ASP A 65 7.86 30.88 -24.24
N VAL A 66 8.23 32.09 -23.82
CA VAL A 66 7.30 33.16 -23.51
C VAL A 66 7.75 34.46 -24.18
N GLU A 67 6.79 35.16 -24.76
CA GLU A 67 6.94 36.53 -25.25
C GLU A 67 5.93 37.46 -24.55
N VAL A 68 6.38 38.63 -24.14
CA VAL A 68 5.55 39.66 -23.50
C VAL A 68 5.68 40.97 -24.26
N GLU A 69 4.57 41.47 -24.80
CA GLU A 69 4.44 42.81 -25.36
C GLU A 69 3.68 43.69 -24.38
N TYR A 70 4.17 44.87 -24.02
CA TYR A 70 3.50 45.71 -23.01
C TYR A 70 3.54 47.20 -23.33
N TRP A 71 2.48 47.90 -22.91
CA TRP A 71 2.31 49.35 -23.04
C TRP A 71 2.12 49.97 -21.66
N ILE A 72 2.97 50.93 -21.29
CA ILE A 72 2.87 51.64 -20.03
C ILE A 72 2.99 53.14 -20.27
N GLU A 73 1.98 53.87 -19.80
CA GLU A 73 1.98 55.32 -19.75
C GLU A 73 2.51 55.77 -18.39
N HIS A 74 3.66 56.46 -18.36
CA HIS A 74 4.22 57.05 -17.15
C HIS A 74 5.04 58.30 -17.47
N ALA A 75 5.05 59.27 -16.57
CA ALA A 75 5.75 60.54 -16.82
C ALA A 75 7.29 60.38 -16.83
N TRP A 76 7.83 59.39 -16.11
CA TRP A 76 9.27 59.13 -16.04
C TRP A 76 9.54 57.62 -15.96
N VAL A 77 10.07 57.04 -17.04
CA VAL A 77 10.27 55.59 -17.15
C VAL A 77 11.39 55.03 -16.26
N SER A 78 12.33 55.90 -15.83
CA SER A 78 13.39 55.58 -14.87
C SER A 78 12.88 55.26 -13.46
N ASP A 79 11.63 55.58 -13.20
CA ASP A 79 11.02 55.42 -11.87
C ASP A 79 10.33 54.06 -11.75
N LEU A 80 10.13 53.39 -12.89
CA LEU A 80 9.40 52.14 -12.97
C LEU A 80 10.28 50.90 -12.84
N ARG A 81 9.73 49.88 -12.20
CA ARG A 81 10.12 48.49 -12.42
C ARG A 81 8.92 47.72 -12.95
N VAL A 82 9.17 46.94 -13.99
CA VAL A 82 8.17 46.10 -14.66
C VAL A 82 8.67 44.66 -14.66
N TYR A 83 7.79 43.74 -14.30
CA TYR A 83 8.09 42.32 -14.29
C TYR A 83 6.86 41.49 -14.62
N ALA A 84 7.10 40.27 -15.09
CA ALA A 84 6.05 39.26 -15.27
C ALA A 84 6.17 38.16 -14.21
N THR A 85 5.04 37.58 -13.82
CA THR A 85 4.96 36.48 -12.85
C THR A 85 3.66 35.69 -12.98
N THR A 86 3.67 34.44 -12.50
CA THR A 86 2.47 33.59 -12.33
C THR A 86 1.88 33.70 -10.91
N GLN A 87 2.56 34.39 -9.99
CA GLN A 87 2.14 34.52 -8.60
C GLN A 87 1.46 35.85 -8.31
N ARG A 88 0.23 35.80 -7.78
CA ARG A 88 -0.57 36.99 -7.46
C ARG A 88 0.10 37.97 -6.47
N ASN A 89 0.89 37.44 -5.52
CA ASN A 89 1.49 38.21 -4.42
C ASN A 89 3.00 37.93 -4.26
N GLY A 90 3.70 37.54 -5.33
CA GLY A 90 4.98 36.82 -5.24
C GLY A 90 6.08 37.44 -4.37
N VAL A 91 6.86 36.57 -3.71
CA VAL A 91 8.12 36.89 -3.02
C VAL A 91 9.25 36.96 -4.07
N TRP A 92 10.22 37.86 -3.89
CA TRP A 92 11.30 38.30 -4.79
C TRP A 92 12.08 37.28 -5.67
N ARG A 93 11.85 35.97 -5.56
CA ARG A 93 12.62 34.93 -6.28
C ARG A 93 11.97 34.41 -7.57
N ASP A 94 10.71 34.70 -7.85
CA ASP A 94 9.95 34.09 -8.96
C ASP A 94 9.41 35.11 -10.00
N HIS A 95 10.21 36.14 -10.31
CA HIS A 95 9.86 37.20 -11.26
C HIS A 95 10.96 37.40 -12.29
N LEU A 96 10.58 37.64 -13.54
CA LEU A 96 11.50 38.10 -14.58
C LEU A 96 11.34 39.61 -14.74
N TYR A 97 12.41 40.37 -14.49
CA TYR A 97 12.43 41.80 -14.77
C TYR A 97 12.41 42.00 -16.29
N LEU A 98 11.40 42.72 -16.76
CA LEU A 98 11.29 43.16 -18.15
C LEU A 98 11.81 44.60 -18.29
N TRP A 99 11.65 45.42 -17.24
CA TRP A 99 12.19 46.78 -17.18
C TRP A 99 12.66 47.08 -15.76
N ASN A 100 13.87 47.62 -15.60
CA ASN A 100 14.42 47.92 -14.28
C ASN A 100 15.04 49.33 -14.21
N ARG A 101 14.17 50.34 -14.16
CA ARG A 101 14.54 51.75 -13.96
C ARG A 101 15.56 52.25 -14.99
N GLU A 102 15.35 51.85 -16.24
CA GLU A 102 16.24 52.16 -17.34
C GLU A 102 15.82 53.45 -18.06
N HIS A 103 16.74 54.03 -18.83
CA HIS A 103 16.56 55.27 -19.61
C HIS A 103 16.25 56.53 -18.76
N SER A 104 16.17 57.71 -19.40
CA SER A 104 15.83 58.98 -18.73
C SER A 104 15.01 59.87 -19.65
N GLY A 105 13.80 60.26 -19.24
CA GLY A 105 12.92 61.13 -20.04
C GLY A 105 11.42 60.87 -19.82
N ASN A 106 10.60 61.73 -20.44
CA ASN A 106 9.15 61.56 -20.56
C ASN A 106 8.84 60.68 -21.77
N ASP A 107 8.75 59.37 -21.56
CA ASP A 107 8.48 58.40 -22.63
C ASP A 107 7.34 57.45 -22.23
N GLU A 108 6.56 57.01 -23.21
CA GLU A 108 5.65 55.87 -23.05
C GLU A 108 6.45 54.60 -23.34
N ILE A 109 6.32 53.57 -22.50
CA ILE A 109 7.00 52.29 -22.74
C ILE A 109 6.13 51.46 -23.69
N HIS A 110 6.70 51.04 -24.82
CA HIS A 110 6.17 49.98 -25.66
C HIS A 110 7.32 49.04 -26.04
N GLU A 111 7.37 47.91 -25.35
CA GLU A 111 8.45 46.93 -25.52
C GLU A 111 7.89 45.53 -25.82
N ILE A 112 8.73 44.73 -26.48
CA ILE A 112 8.49 43.31 -26.74
C ILE A 112 9.70 42.54 -26.23
N GLU A 113 9.47 41.68 -25.27
CA GLU A 113 10.48 40.80 -24.67
C GLU A 113 10.19 39.37 -25.11
N SER A 114 11.11 38.74 -25.84
CA SER A 114 10.95 37.39 -26.41
C SER A 114 12.08 36.46 -25.94
N GLY A 115 11.90 35.15 -26.04
CA GLY A 115 12.92 34.18 -25.63
C GLY A 115 13.04 34.05 -24.12
N LEU A 116 11.94 34.24 -23.39
CA LEU A 116 11.91 34.26 -21.93
C LEU A 116 11.75 32.82 -21.40
N ASP A 117 12.86 32.23 -20.97
CA ASP A 117 12.98 30.83 -20.53
C ASP A 117 12.69 30.60 -19.03
N ALA A 118 12.38 31.67 -18.29
CA ALA A 118 12.18 31.62 -16.84
C ALA A 118 11.02 30.72 -16.37
N TRP A 119 10.15 30.30 -17.30
CA TRP A 119 8.99 29.44 -17.02
C TRP A 119 9.02 28.12 -17.79
N ASP A 120 10.11 27.78 -18.49
CA ASP A 120 10.21 26.53 -19.24
C ASP A 120 9.88 25.31 -18.36
N GLY A 121 9.04 24.41 -18.89
CA GLY A 121 8.57 23.22 -18.19
C GLY A 121 7.38 23.45 -17.25
N LEU A 122 6.99 24.70 -16.95
CA LEU A 122 5.82 24.98 -16.12
C LEU A 122 4.51 24.76 -16.88
N ASN A 123 3.43 24.46 -16.16
CA ASN A 123 2.11 24.39 -16.75
C ASN A 123 1.61 25.80 -17.13
N PRO A 124 1.24 26.05 -18.40
CA PRO A 124 0.82 27.37 -18.84
C PRO A 124 -0.56 27.78 -18.32
N ASN A 125 -1.43 26.83 -17.93
CA ASN A 125 -2.77 27.13 -17.42
C ASN A 125 -2.69 27.88 -16.07
N GLY A 126 -3.53 28.90 -15.92
CA GLY A 126 -3.58 29.71 -14.70
C GLY A 126 -3.54 31.21 -14.98
N ALA A 127 -3.24 31.98 -13.94
CA ALA A 127 -3.18 33.44 -14.03
C ALA A 127 -1.74 33.91 -14.24
N TRP A 128 -1.53 34.73 -15.26
CA TRP A 128 -0.29 35.43 -15.55
C TRP A 128 -0.48 36.91 -15.31
N TYR A 129 0.52 37.55 -14.73
CA TYR A 129 0.45 38.94 -14.30
C TYR A 129 1.60 39.74 -14.90
N LEU A 130 1.26 40.88 -15.52
CA LEU A 130 2.20 41.97 -15.71
C LEU A 130 2.05 42.94 -14.55
N VAL A 131 3.18 43.29 -13.96
CA VAL A 131 3.23 44.09 -12.76
C VAL A 131 4.18 45.26 -12.93
N ALA A 132 3.70 46.45 -12.62
CA ALA A 132 4.48 47.68 -12.70
C ALA A 132 4.37 48.48 -11.39
N GLY A 133 5.50 48.87 -10.83
CA GLY A 133 5.58 49.69 -9.62
C GLY A 133 6.41 50.95 -9.84
N ASP A 134 5.97 52.06 -9.26
CA ASP A 134 6.73 53.31 -9.19
C ASP A 134 7.55 53.37 -7.89
N PHE A 135 8.84 53.69 -8.03
CA PHE A 135 9.83 53.75 -6.97
C PHE A 135 10.42 55.15 -6.76
N ALA A 136 9.90 56.16 -7.43
CA ALA A 136 10.19 57.57 -7.17
C ALA A 136 8.92 58.31 -6.76
N ALA A 137 9.08 59.58 -6.43
CA ALA A 137 7.99 60.43 -5.93
C ALA A 137 7.50 61.38 -7.01
N SER A 138 6.23 61.74 -6.93
CA SER A 138 5.52 62.77 -7.70
C SER A 138 4.96 62.31 -9.05
N ASN A 139 5.01 61.03 -9.37
CA ASN A 139 4.53 60.51 -10.65
C ASN A 139 3.54 59.37 -10.46
N VAL A 140 2.61 59.26 -11.40
CA VAL A 140 1.67 58.14 -11.47
C VAL A 140 1.61 57.72 -12.92
N GLY A 141 1.15 56.51 -13.16
CA GLY A 141 0.92 56.05 -14.52
C GLY A 141 -0.13 54.97 -14.60
N ALA A 142 -0.12 54.27 -15.73
CA ALA A 142 -0.95 53.11 -15.93
C ALA A 142 -0.25 52.11 -16.85
N ILE A 143 -0.43 50.83 -16.55
CA ILE A 143 -0.32 49.79 -17.57
C ILE A 143 -1.50 50.01 -18.50
N SER A 144 -1.26 50.50 -19.71
CA SER A 144 -2.33 50.80 -20.68
C SER A 144 -2.73 49.57 -21.49
N GLY A 145 -1.87 48.55 -21.52
CA GLY A 145 -2.22 47.21 -21.91
C GLY A 145 -1.01 46.29 -21.95
N TRP A 146 -1.25 45.01 -22.22
CA TRP A 146 -0.19 44.06 -22.57
C TRP A 146 -0.75 42.82 -23.26
N ARG A 147 0.15 42.08 -23.90
CA ARG A 147 -0.06 40.75 -24.47
C ARG A 147 1.00 39.80 -23.98
N ILE A 148 0.62 38.53 -23.97
CA ILE A 148 1.52 37.42 -23.72
C ILE A 148 1.28 36.36 -24.77
N SER A 149 2.36 35.85 -25.35
CA SER A 149 2.37 34.65 -26.16
C SER A 149 3.16 33.58 -25.40
N ILE A 150 2.61 32.37 -25.35
CA ILE A 150 3.21 31.23 -24.64
C ILE A 150 3.26 30.08 -25.61
N ASP A 151 4.47 29.70 -26.02
CA ASP A 151 4.69 28.47 -26.76
C ASP A 151 4.63 27.31 -25.75
N TRP A 152 3.94 26.24 -26.14
CA TRP A 152 3.77 25.09 -25.29
C TRP A 152 3.86 23.78 -26.07
N VAL A 153 4.27 22.74 -25.36
CA VAL A 153 4.22 21.34 -25.77
C VAL A 153 3.44 20.54 -24.73
N ALA A 154 2.61 19.60 -25.18
CA ALA A 154 2.05 18.56 -24.35
C ALA A 154 2.69 17.23 -24.77
N PRO A 155 3.26 16.48 -23.81
CA PRO A 155 3.91 15.22 -24.11
C PRO A 155 2.91 14.17 -24.63
N ASP A 156 3.43 13.11 -25.27
CA ASP A 156 2.61 11.97 -25.64
C ASP A 156 1.94 11.39 -24.37
N PRO A 157 0.68 10.94 -24.45
CA PRO A 157 0.03 10.30 -23.32
C PRO A 157 0.86 9.10 -22.88
N LEU A 158 1.07 8.99 -21.57
CA LEU A 158 1.88 7.93 -20.99
C LEU A 158 1.32 6.54 -21.36
N PRO A 159 2.19 5.55 -21.62
CA PRO A 159 1.76 4.18 -21.80
C PRO A 159 0.94 3.67 -20.61
N ALA A 160 -0.18 3.01 -20.89
CA ALA A 160 -1.01 2.42 -19.85
C ALA A 160 -0.26 1.31 -19.08
N ILE A 161 -0.42 1.29 -17.76
CA ILE A 161 0.11 0.25 -16.88
C ILE A 161 -0.83 -0.95 -16.94
N ALA A 162 -0.51 -1.92 -17.80
CA ALA A 162 -1.44 -2.99 -18.14
C ALA A 162 -1.64 -4.03 -17.01
N LYS A 163 -0.58 -4.41 -16.31
CA LYS A 163 -0.59 -5.53 -15.33
C LYS A 163 0.50 -5.34 -14.28
N GLY A 164 0.23 -5.78 -13.05
CA GLY A 164 1.19 -5.77 -11.95
C GLY A 164 0.50 -5.64 -10.60
N ARG A 165 1.27 -5.25 -9.58
CA ARG A 165 0.80 -4.96 -8.22
C ARG A 165 1.55 -3.78 -7.65
N ILE A 166 0.83 -2.84 -7.03
CA ILE A 166 1.42 -1.73 -6.28
C ILE A 166 1.00 -1.81 -4.82
N ALA A 167 1.91 -1.44 -3.94
CA ALA A 167 1.59 -1.15 -2.57
C ALA A 167 2.22 0.18 -2.18
N TRP A 168 1.54 0.90 -1.29
CA TRP A 168 2.02 2.14 -0.70
C TRP A 168 1.44 2.26 0.70
N HIS A 169 1.99 3.15 1.51
CA HIS A 169 1.48 3.44 2.84
C HIS A 169 0.90 4.85 2.94
N SER A 170 0.07 5.09 3.95
CA SER A 170 -0.49 6.42 4.24
C SER A 170 -0.69 6.60 5.73
N TYR A 171 -0.52 7.83 6.21
CA TYR A 171 -0.82 8.24 7.59
C TYR A 171 -1.19 9.72 7.63
N THR A 172 -1.87 10.15 8.69
CA THR A 172 -2.15 11.59 8.91
C THR A 172 -0.92 12.30 9.44
N ASP A 173 -0.23 11.66 10.38
CA ASP A 173 1.07 12.08 10.92
C ASP A 173 1.87 10.84 11.30
N TYR A 174 3.19 10.91 11.22
CA TYR A 174 4.02 9.77 11.63
C TYR A 174 3.74 9.37 13.08
N SER A 175 3.40 10.32 13.95
CA SER A 175 3.09 10.07 15.37
C SER A 175 1.63 9.67 15.63
N ALA A 176 0.75 9.67 14.61
CA ALA A 176 -0.68 9.46 14.80
C ALA A 176 -1.07 7.98 14.96
N LEU A 177 -0.15 7.04 14.71
CA LEU A 177 -0.41 5.60 14.79
C LEU A 177 -1.51 5.09 13.85
N ASP A 178 -1.78 5.82 12.76
CA ASP A 178 -2.86 5.54 11.80
C ASP A 178 -2.33 5.09 10.42
N GLY A 179 -1.14 4.49 10.43
CA GLY A 179 -0.44 4.03 9.23
C GLY A 179 -1.15 2.83 8.62
N LEU A 180 -1.41 2.89 7.33
CA LEU A 180 -2.07 1.82 6.58
C LEU A 180 -1.30 1.52 5.31
N ILE A 181 -1.20 0.22 4.97
CA ILE A 181 -0.70 -0.23 3.67
C ILE A 181 -1.88 -0.49 2.73
N HIS A 182 -1.87 0.22 1.62
CA HIS A 182 -2.77 0.05 0.50
C HIS A 182 -2.16 -0.92 -0.49
N VAL A 183 -2.91 -1.93 -0.95
CA VAL A 183 -2.41 -2.91 -1.91
C VAL A 183 -3.40 -3.09 -3.04
N TYR A 184 -2.95 -2.82 -4.26
CA TYR A 184 -3.78 -2.85 -5.46
C TYR A 184 -3.12 -3.67 -6.57
N ASP A 185 -3.92 -4.51 -7.20
CA ASP A 185 -3.56 -5.21 -8.43
C ASP A 185 -3.96 -4.37 -9.65
N PHE A 186 -3.15 -4.43 -10.70
CA PHE A 186 -3.47 -3.91 -12.03
C PHE A 186 -3.80 -5.09 -12.94
N GLU A 187 -4.96 -5.02 -13.61
CA GLU A 187 -5.31 -5.90 -14.72
C GLU A 187 -6.09 -5.13 -15.78
N ASP A 188 -5.61 -5.21 -17.02
CA ASP A 188 -6.24 -4.65 -18.21
C ASP A 188 -6.65 -3.17 -18.05
N GLY A 189 -5.75 -2.40 -17.42
CA GLY A 189 -5.93 -0.96 -17.17
C GLY A 189 -6.90 -0.62 -16.03
N ALA A 190 -7.31 -1.61 -15.22
CA ALA A 190 -8.15 -1.41 -14.04
C ALA A 190 -7.42 -1.80 -12.73
N PHE A 191 -7.86 -1.18 -11.63
CA PHE A 191 -7.30 -1.40 -10.29
C PHE A 191 -8.25 -2.18 -9.38
N TYR A 192 -7.69 -3.05 -8.55
CA TYR A 192 -8.43 -3.86 -7.59
C TYR A 192 -7.70 -3.91 -6.25
N GLU A 193 -8.36 -3.49 -5.17
CA GLU A 193 -7.84 -3.66 -3.81
C GLU A 193 -7.70 -5.15 -3.48
N ARG A 194 -6.59 -5.56 -2.85
CA ARG A 194 -6.24 -6.99 -2.66
C ARG A 194 -6.02 -7.44 -1.21
N ALA A 195 -5.40 -6.64 -0.35
CA ALA A 195 -4.82 -7.11 0.92
C ALA A 195 -4.83 -6.09 2.08
N THR A 196 -5.27 -4.86 1.84
CA THR A 196 -5.27 -3.78 2.83
C THR A 196 -6.05 -4.12 4.08
N ALA A 197 -7.27 -4.65 3.92
CA ALA A 197 -8.10 -5.03 5.05
C ALA A 197 -7.53 -6.24 5.82
N THR A 198 -6.91 -7.19 5.12
CA THR A 198 -6.28 -8.36 5.73
C THR A 198 -5.10 -7.93 6.61
N ILE A 199 -4.23 -7.07 6.09
CA ILE A 199 -3.07 -6.55 6.83
C ILE A 199 -3.52 -5.72 8.05
N ALA A 200 -4.46 -4.79 7.85
CA ALA A 200 -4.94 -3.91 8.92
C ALA A 200 -5.69 -4.65 10.05
N ALA A 201 -6.11 -5.90 9.82
CA ALA A 201 -6.74 -6.72 10.86
C ALA A 201 -5.73 -7.23 11.91
N VAL A 202 -4.45 -7.31 11.56
CA VAL A 202 -3.40 -7.94 12.39
C VAL A 202 -2.17 -7.07 12.59
N VAL A 203 -2.03 -5.97 11.85
CA VAL A 203 -0.93 -4.99 11.97
C VAL A 203 -1.52 -3.59 12.08
N THR A 204 -1.03 -2.83 13.05
CA THR A 204 -1.32 -1.41 13.23
C THR A 204 -0.14 -0.57 12.76
N HIS A 205 -0.42 0.61 12.20
CA HIS A 205 0.61 1.59 11.81
C HIS A 205 1.66 1.01 10.86
N ALA A 206 1.18 0.39 9.78
CA ALA A 206 2.02 -0.30 8.81
C ALA A 206 2.61 0.67 7.76
N HIS A 207 3.90 0.52 7.43
CA HIS A 207 4.64 1.38 6.51
C HIS A 207 5.64 0.62 5.64
N ASN A 208 6.19 1.33 4.65
CA ASN A 208 7.35 0.92 3.84
C ASN A 208 7.23 -0.49 3.23
N PRO A 209 6.19 -0.73 2.40
CA PRO A 209 6.04 -2.01 1.73
C PRO A 209 7.16 -2.24 0.70
N ASN A 210 7.55 -3.50 0.49
CA ASN A 210 8.50 -3.91 -0.55
C ASN A 210 8.16 -5.33 -1.06
N PHE A 211 8.35 -5.61 -2.35
CA PHE A 211 7.91 -6.86 -2.99
C PHE A 211 9.06 -7.76 -3.42
N SER A 212 8.79 -9.06 -3.54
CA SER A 212 9.62 -9.99 -4.31
C SER A 212 9.37 -9.78 -5.80
N ALA A 213 10.33 -10.15 -6.65
CA ALA A 213 10.23 -9.92 -8.10
C ALA A 213 9.07 -10.69 -8.76
N ASP A 214 8.73 -11.86 -8.20
CA ASP A 214 7.58 -12.69 -8.61
C ASP A 214 6.23 -12.16 -8.09
N GLY A 215 6.25 -11.15 -7.21
CA GLY A 215 5.06 -10.58 -6.58
C GLY A 215 4.36 -11.53 -5.60
N ARG A 216 4.98 -12.65 -5.18
CA ARG A 216 4.38 -13.57 -4.20
C ARG A 216 4.34 -12.99 -2.80
N TYR A 217 5.39 -12.27 -2.43
CA TYR A 217 5.61 -11.82 -1.07
C TYR A 217 5.71 -10.30 -1.03
N MET A 218 5.22 -9.73 0.06
CA MET A 218 5.47 -8.34 0.43
C MET A 218 5.97 -8.28 1.86
N VAL A 219 7.01 -7.51 2.10
CA VAL A 219 7.44 -7.15 3.45
C VAL A 219 7.06 -5.73 3.76
N PHE A 220 6.89 -5.44 5.05
CA PHE A 220 6.59 -4.12 5.56
C PHE A 220 6.88 -4.05 7.04
N MET A 221 6.96 -2.84 7.60
CA MET A 221 7.12 -2.62 9.03
C MET A 221 5.79 -2.21 9.67
N GLY A 222 5.66 -2.42 10.97
CA GLY A 222 4.50 -1.95 11.74
C GLY A 222 4.53 -2.43 13.17
N LEU A 223 3.37 -2.39 13.82
CA LEU A 223 3.15 -2.89 15.17
C LEU A 223 2.14 -4.04 15.13
N PRO A 224 2.28 -5.08 15.97
CA PRO A 224 1.19 -6.04 16.16
C PRO A 224 -0.13 -5.33 16.50
N ALA A 225 -1.24 -5.79 15.91
CA ALA A 225 -2.56 -5.24 16.23
C ALA A 225 -2.83 -5.32 17.74
N GLY A 226 -3.42 -4.26 18.28
CA GLY A 226 -3.68 -4.15 19.72
C GLY A 226 -2.49 -3.69 20.56
N SER A 227 -1.34 -3.36 19.95
CA SER A 227 -0.23 -2.69 20.66
C SER A 227 -0.70 -1.44 21.41
N THR A 228 -0.55 -1.43 22.73
CA THR A 228 -1.10 -0.37 23.62
C THR A 228 -0.07 0.67 24.08
N ASP A 229 1.22 0.46 23.86
CA ASP A 229 2.26 1.43 24.24
C ASP A 229 2.38 2.54 23.18
N THR A 230 1.37 3.40 23.14
CA THR A 230 1.32 4.54 22.21
C THR A 230 2.33 5.63 22.55
N ALA A 231 3.01 5.56 23.71
CA ALA A 231 4.01 6.55 24.11
C ALA A 231 5.40 6.19 23.58
N ASN A 232 5.75 4.91 23.53
CA ASN A 232 7.07 4.44 23.12
C ASN A 232 7.04 3.60 21.83
N TRP A 233 5.94 3.59 21.08
CA TRP A 233 5.74 2.74 19.90
C TRP A 233 6.91 2.74 18.90
N ARG A 234 7.61 3.87 18.77
CA ARG A 234 8.80 4.04 17.91
C ARG A 234 9.96 3.12 18.32
N HIS A 235 9.87 2.47 19.47
CA HIS A 235 10.86 1.56 20.02
C HIS A 235 10.47 0.07 19.89
N TYR A 236 9.42 -0.26 19.13
CA TYR A 236 8.87 -1.62 19.02
C TYR A 236 8.40 -1.98 17.60
N LEU A 237 8.93 -1.33 16.57
CA LEU A 237 8.55 -1.64 15.19
C LEU A 237 9.09 -3.00 14.80
N ASP A 238 8.19 -3.83 14.26
CA ASP A 238 8.46 -5.18 13.78
C ASP A 238 8.43 -5.23 12.25
N VAL A 239 9.14 -6.21 11.69
CA VAL A 239 9.05 -6.56 10.27
C VAL A 239 8.06 -7.70 10.07
N PHE A 240 7.14 -7.50 9.12
CA PHE A 240 6.11 -8.44 8.73
C PHE A 240 6.31 -8.90 7.29
N LEU A 241 5.91 -10.13 7.02
CA LEU A 241 5.80 -10.73 5.69
C LEU A 241 4.33 -11.01 5.41
N TYR A 242 3.84 -10.62 4.24
CA TYR A 242 2.56 -11.04 3.70
C TYR A 242 2.77 -11.93 2.48
N ASP A 243 2.10 -13.09 2.47
CA ASP A 243 2.12 -14.05 1.37
C ASP A 243 0.80 -13.96 0.59
N PHE A 244 0.86 -13.52 -0.67
CA PHE A 244 -0.31 -13.38 -1.53
C PHE A 244 -0.94 -14.71 -1.96
N VAL A 245 -0.22 -15.82 -1.80
CA VAL A 245 -0.72 -17.16 -2.09
C VAL A 245 -1.53 -17.70 -0.93
N THR A 246 -1.05 -17.56 0.31
CA THR A 246 -1.77 -18.08 1.49
C THR A 246 -2.73 -17.06 2.09
N ASP A 247 -2.62 -15.79 1.72
CA ASP A 247 -3.35 -14.65 2.32
C ASP A 247 -3.05 -14.49 3.82
N GLU A 248 -1.82 -14.85 4.24
CA GLU A 248 -1.37 -14.79 5.63
C GLU A 248 -0.33 -13.69 5.88
N VAL A 249 -0.39 -13.07 7.06
CA VAL A 249 0.65 -12.18 7.60
C VAL A 249 1.46 -12.95 8.64
N THR A 250 2.78 -12.91 8.52
CA THR A 250 3.74 -13.44 9.49
C THR A 250 4.52 -12.30 10.13
N ASN A 251 4.59 -12.25 11.47
CA ASN A 251 5.54 -11.40 12.18
C ASN A 251 6.92 -12.07 12.15
N VAL A 252 7.84 -11.54 11.33
CA VAL A 252 9.19 -12.09 11.13
C VAL A 252 10.07 -11.76 12.33
N SER A 253 9.96 -10.54 12.88
CA SER A 253 10.67 -10.13 14.10
C SER A 253 10.37 -11.07 15.27
N ALA A 254 9.10 -11.42 15.50
CA ALA A 254 8.72 -12.34 16.57
C ALA A 254 9.30 -13.76 16.41
N ARG A 255 9.38 -14.28 15.17
CA ARG A 255 10.01 -15.59 14.91
C ARG A 255 11.51 -15.61 15.24
N LEU A 256 12.17 -14.48 15.09
CA LEU A 256 13.57 -14.26 15.45
C LEU A 256 13.76 -13.93 16.95
N GLY A 257 12.67 -13.78 17.72
CA GLY A 257 12.70 -13.32 19.11
C GLY A 257 13.13 -11.86 19.26
N LEU A 258 12.85 -11.03 18.25
CA LEU A 258 13.16 -9.60 18.22
C LEU A 258 11.99 -8.71 18.67
N ASP A 259 10.82 -9.28 18.97
CA ASP A 259 9.60 -8.59 19.43
C ASP A 259 9.66 -8.06 20.88
N GLN A 260 10.87 -7.85 21.40
CA GLN A 260 11.12 -7.47 22.79
C GLN A 260 11.24 -5.95 22.93
N PRO A 261 10.86 -5.37 24.10
CA PRO A 261 10.97 -3.94 24.31
C PRO A 261 12.37 -3.36 24.02
N GLY A 262 12.43 -2.35 23.15
CA GLY A 262 13.69 -1.69 22.77
C GLY A 262 14.45 -2.32 21.61
N SER A 263 13.92 -3.39 21.00
CA SER A 263 14.33 -3.82 19.66
C SER A 263 13.47 -3.11 18.62
N ILE A 264 14.10 -2.62 17.56
CA ILE A 264 13.43 -1.85 16.52
C ILE A 264 13.93 -2.34 15.17
N GLU A 265 13.01 -2.81 14.35
CA GLU A 265 13.25 -3.28 13.00
C GLU A 265 12.41 -2.47 12.00
N GLU A 266 13.10 -1.75 11.12
CA GLU A 266 12.51 -0.73 10.24
C GLU A 266 12.97 -0.91 8.80
N ASP A 267 12.23 -0.30 7.88
CA ASP A 267 12.55 -0.22 6.46
C ASP A 267 12.91 -1.56 5.82
N PRO A 268 12.06 -2.60 5.90
CA PRO A 268 12.38 -3.87 5.32
C PRO A 268 12.36 -3.82 3.79
N ALA A 269 13.25 -4.59 3.18
CA ALA A 269 13.26 -4.88 1.76
C ALA A 269 13.41 -6.37 1.52
N LEU A 270 12.70 -6.87 0.51
CA LEU A 270 12.70 -8.27 0.15
C LEU A 270 13.66 -8.50 -1.01
N ALA A 271 14.45 -9.56 -0.94
CA ALA A 271 15.31 -9.96 -2.05
C ALA A 271 14.47 -10.33 -3.28
N PRO A 272 14.96 -10.12 -4.51
CA PRO A 272 14.22 -10.43 -5.74
C PRO A 272 13.71 -11.87 -5.80
N ALA A 273 14.50 -12.82 -5.30
CA ALA A 273 14.17 -14.25 -5.23
C ALA A 273 13.11 -14.59 -4.16
N GLY A 274 12.74 -13.65 -3.30
CA GLY A 274 11.75 -13.85 -2.24
C GLY A 274 12.22 -14.78 -1.11
N ASP A 275 13.53 -14.92 -0.91
CA ASP A 275 14.13 -15.85 0.05
C ASP A 275 14.82 -15.16 1.24
N ARG A 276 15.06 -13.84 1.17
CA ARG A 276 15.78 -13.06 2.18
C ARG A 276 15.17 -11.68 2.37
N ILE A 277 15.27 -11.14 3.59
CA ILE A 277 14.76 -9.83 3.99
C ILE A 277 15.91 -9.04 4.61
N ALA A 278 16.20 -7.85 4.07
CA ALA A 278 17.09 -6.88 4.67
C ALA A 278 16.29 -5.81 5.41
N PHE A 279 16.75 -5.35 6.57
CA PHE A 279 16.06 -4.33 7.36
C PHE A 279 17.05 -3.54 8.22
N LYS A 280 16.71 -2.31 8.57
CA LYS A 280 17.43 -1.53 9.57
C LYS A 280 17.10 -2.07 10.95
N ARG A 281 18.11 -2.31 11.77
CA ARG A 281 17.94 -2.75 13.15
C ARG A 281 18.58 -1.79 14.14
N ASN A 282 17.87 -1.50 15.24
CA ASN A 282 18.31 -0.67 16.36
C ASN A 282 18.93 0.66 15.86
N VAL A 283 18.21 1.33 14.96
CA VAL A 283 18.47 2.70 14.49
C VAL A 283 19.71 2.89 13.61
N SER A 284 20.54 1.86 13.36
CA SER A 284 21.88 2.12 12.81
C SER A 284 22.38 1.23 11.68
N ASN A 285 22.10 -0.07 11.69
CA ASN A 285 22.77 -1.00 10.78
C ASN A 285 21.77 -1.88 10.05
N ILE A 286 22.17 -2.32 8.86
CA ILE A 286 21.38 -3.25 8.06
C ILE A 286 21.70 -4.68 8.49
N TRP A 287 20.64 -5.42 8.74
CA TRP A 287 20.63 -6.84 9.04
C TRP A 287 19.85 -7.58 7.95
N GLU A 288 20.09 -8.87 7.84
CA GLU A 288 19.40 -9.76 6.92
C GLU A 288 18.93 -11.02 7.64
N THR A 289 17.75 -11.49 7.27
CA THR A 289 17.17 -12.77 7.65
C THR A 289 16.71 -13.53 6.40
N ASP A 290 16.51 -14.84 6.49
CA ASP A 290 15.70 -15.55 5.50
C ASP A 290 14.24 -15.09 5.59
N VAL A 291 13.49 -15.29 4.51
CA VAL A 291 12.11 -14.78 4.40
C VAL A 291 11.18 -15.25 5.52
N PHE A 292 11.47 -16.37 6.19
CA PHE A 292 10.65 -16.92 7.27
C PHE A 292 11.14 -16.60 8.68
N GLY A 293 12.25 -15.87 8.83
CA GLY A 293 12.76 -15.44 10.13
C GLY A 293 13.44 -16.56 10.92
N THR A 294 14.25 -17.41 10.28
CA THR A 294 14.94 -18.54 10.95
C THR A 294 16.44 -18.34 11.15
N SER A 295 17.01 -17.34 10.49
CA SER A 295 18.42 -16.96 10.52
C SER A 295 18.57 -15.46 10.63
N LEU A 296 19.64 -14.98 11.26
CA LEU A 296 19.87 -13.53 11.41
C LEU A 296 21.36 -13.23 11.26
N ARG A 297 21.71 -12.31 10.36
CA ARG A 297 23.08 -11.83 10.18
C ARG A 297 23.15 -10.33 9.98
N GLN A 298 24.18 -9.71 10.55
CA GLN A 298 24.46 -8.29 10.34
C GLN A 298 25.24 -8.10 9.04
N LEU A 299 24.84 -7.14 8.21
CA LEU A 299 25.50 -6.84 6.93
C LEU A 299 26.43 -5.63 7.02
N THR A 300 26.01 -4.59 7.75
CA THR A 300 26.79 -3.35 7.87
C THR A 300 27.31 -3.11 9.28
N ALA A 301 28.43 -2.40 9.37
CA ALA A 301 29.00 -1.92 10.62
C ALA A 301 29.43 -0.44 10.53
N GLY A 302 29.90 0.11 11.64
CA GLY A 302 30.41 1.48 11.73
C GLY A 302 29.36 2.50 12.19
N ALA A 303 29.83 3.72 12.47
CA ALA A 303 29.00 4.81 13.00
C ALA A 303 28.04 5.40 11.96
N GLY A 304 26.99 6.07 12.44
CA GLY A 304 25.96 6.70 11.60
C GLY A 304 24.85 5.73 11.19
N GLU A 305 23.72 6.30 10.78
CA GLU A 305 22.54 5.55 10.33
C GLU A 305 22.75 4.95 8.93
N LYS A 306 22.16 3.77 8.71
CA LYS A 306 21.97 3.09 7.42
C LYS A 306 20.51 2.70 7.37
N SER A 307 19.75 3.15 6.38
CA SER A 307 18.29 2.98 6.37
C SER A 307 17.74 2.90 4.94
N GLY A 308 16.54 2.36 4.79
CA GLY A 308 15.95 2.01 3.48
C GLY A 308 16.83 1.14 2.59
N PRO A 309 17.28 -0.03 3.05
CA PRO A 309 17.94 -1.00 2.17
C PRO A 309 17.05 -1.34 0.98
N GLN A 310 17.64 -1.53 -0.19
CA GLN A 310 17.00 -2.11 -1.37
C GLN A 310 17.99 -3.06 -2.04
N TYR A 311 17.53 -4.26 -2.40
CA TYR A 311 18.34 -5.23 -3.13
C TYR A 311 18.53 -4.82 -4.58
N SER A 312 19.74 -5.04 -5.10
CA SER A 312 19.98 -5.05 -6.54
C SER A 312 19.09 -6.12 -7.20
N PRO A 313 18.72 -5.98 -8.49
CA PRO A 313 17.80 -6.92 -9.13
C PRO A 313 18.34 -8.36 -9.22
N ASP A 314 19.65 -8.54 -9.18
CA ASP A 314 20.33 -9.83 -9.08
C ASP A 314 20.44 -10.38 -7.64
N GLY A 315 20.05 -9.59 -6.62
CA GLY A 315 20.11 -9.94 -5.20
C GLY A 315 21.52 -10.05 -4.63
N ALA A 316 22.55 -9.55 -5.32
CA ALA A 316 23.95 -9.68 -4.92
C ALA A 316 24.47 -8.52 -4.06
N SER A 317 23.79 -7.37 -4.03
CA SER A 317 24.17 -6.17 -3.28
C SER A 317 22.95 -5.44 -2.72
N LEU A 318 23.19 -4.48 -1.83
CA LEU A 318 22.19 -3.52 -1.36
C LEU A 318 22.63 -2.09 -1.65
N VAL A 319 21.66 -1.22 -1.94
CA VAL A 319 21.74 0.24 -1.80
C VAL A 319 20.90 0.67 -0.61
N PHE A 320 21.29 1.74 0.07
CA PHE A 320 20.57 2.38 1.19
C PHE A 320 21.05 3.83 1.32
N TRP A 321 20.39 4.64 2.13
CA TRP A 321 20.97 5.92 2.50
C TRP A 321 21.80 5.81 3.78
N VAL A 322 22.82 6.67 3.88
CA VAL A 322 23.67 6.85 5.04
C VAL A 322 23.57 8.29 5.53
N GLY A 323 23.62 8.51 6.85
CA GLY A 323 23.59 9.86 7.41
C GLY A 323 22.19 10.51 7.40
N THR A 324 22.14 11.80 7.75
CA THR A 324 20.88 12.54 7.90
C THR A 324 20.95 13.98 7.38
N GLY A 325 19.78 14.54 7.04
CA GLY A 325 19.69 15.92 6.54
C GLY A 325 20.58 16.15 5.31
N ALA A 326 21.25 17.30 5.27
CA ALA A 326 22.22 17.69 4.23
C ALA A 326 23.51 16.82 4.16
N THR A 327 23.61 15.77 4.99
CA THR A 327 24.71 14.79 4.95
C THR A 327 24.24 13.41 4.52
N ALA A 328 22.95 13.29 4.17
CA ALA A 328 22.39 12.06 3.66
C ALA A 328 22.95 11.77 2.27
N ALA A 329 23.50 10.57 2.09
CA ALA A 329 24.11 10.15 0.85
C ALA A 329 23.73 8.69 0.54
N LEU A 330 23.95 8.23 -0.69
CA LEU A 330 23.69 6.84 -1.05
C LEU A 330 24.92 5.97 -0.75
N GLY A 331 24.70 4.94 0.05
CA GLY A 331 25.68 3.91 0.39
C GLY A 331 25.29 2.54 -0.16
N GLY A 332 26.24 1.62 -0.16
CA GLY A 332 25.98 0.24 -0.54
C GLY A 332 26.91 -0.78 0.09
N VAL A 333 26.49 -2.04 0.01
CA VAL A 333 27.25 -3.20 0.49
C VAL A 333 27.09 -4.39 -0.46
N SER A 334 28.19 -5.10 -0.71
CA SER A 334 28.16 -6.38 -1.42
C SER A 334 27.80 -7.51 -0.46
N LEU A 335 26.91 -8.41 -0.88
CA LEU A 335 26.44 -9.54 -0.07
C LEU A 335 27.33 -10.79 -0.21
N GLN A 336 28.42 -10.69 -0.96
CA GLN A 336 29.41 -11.77 -1.12
C GLN A 336 30.24 -12.01 0.16
N HIS A 337 30.29 -11.03 1.06
CA HIS A 337 31.01 -11.15 2.32
C HIS A 337 30.13 -11.78 3.41
N SER A 338 30.75 -12.60 4.26
CA SER A 338 30.09 -13.22 5.41
C SER A 338 30.21 -12.42 6.71
N LEU A 339 31.05 -11.39 6.74
CA LEU A 339 31.26 -10.53 7.91
C LEU A 339 30.67 -9.14 7.69
N PRO A 340 30.22 -8.45 8.76
CA PRO A 340 29.74 -7.07 8.65
C PRO A 340 30.84 -6.16 8.11
N THR A 341 30.49 -5.30 7.15
CA THR A 341 31.43 -4.35 6.55
C THR A 341 30.97 -2.91 6.69
N THR A 342 31.90 -1.97 6.74
CA THR A 342 31.56 -0.55 6.58
C THR A 342 31.00 -0.31 5.17
N PRO A 343 29.84 0.37 5.03
CA PRO A 343 29.28 0.70 3.72
C PRO A 343 30.27 1.45 2.83
N THR A 344 30.20 1.18 1.53
CA THR A 344 30.87 2.00 0.51
C THR A 344 29.95 3.16 0.16
N LEU A 345 30.48 4.39 0.12
CA LEU A 345 29.76 5.54 -0.41
C LEU A 345 29.65 5.40 -1.93
N LEU A 346 28.43 5.40 -2.45
CA LEU A 346 28.15 5.23 -3.87
C LEU A 346 27.95 6.58 -4.57
N HIS A 347 27.14 7.45 -3.96
CA HIS A 347 26.77 8.76 -4.49
C HIS A 347 26.53 9.74 -3.33
N ASP A 348 26.93 11.00 -3.51
CA ASP A 348 26.80 12.07 -2.50
C ASP A 348 26.70 13.44 -3.18
N ASN A 349 25.51 14.03 -3.18
CA ASN A 349 25.35 15.45 -3.49
C ASN A 349 25.70 16.29 -2.26
N LEU A 350 26.94 16.75 -2.19
CA LEU A 350 27.43 17.54 -1.07
C LEU A 350 26.46 18.69 -0.72
N LEU A 351 25.98 18.68 0.53
CA LEU A 351 25.05 19.66 1.13
C LEU A 351 23.59 19.53 0.69
N LEU A 352 23.25 18.53 -0.12
CA LEU A 352 21.87 18.13 -0.37
C LEU A 352 21.60 16.79 0.34
N GLN A 353 20.32 16.48 0.49
CA GLN A 353 19.88 15.24 1.13
C GLN A 353 19.57 14.21 0.05
N ASP A 354 20.32 13.11 -0.06
CA ASP A 354 19.97 12.00 -0.96
C ASP A 354 19.29 10.86 -0.18
N TYR A 355 18.01 10.59 -0.45
CA TYR A 355 17.18 9.62 0.27
C TYR A 355 16.33 8.73 -0.63
N PHE A 356 15.76 7.69 -0.01
CA PHE A 356 14.83 6.74 -0.63
C PHE A 356 15.32 6.15 -1.97
N PRO A 357 16.53 5.57 -2.02
CA PRO A 357 17.01 4.95 -3.24
C PRO A 357 16.13 3.75 -3.60
N SER A 358 15.95 3.51 -4.90
CA SER A 358 15.28 2.33 -5.44
C SER A 358 15.93 1.94 -6.76
N TYR A 359 16.16 0.64 -6.97
CA TYR A 359 16.60 0.18 -8.29
C TYR A 359 15.47 0.33 -9.30
N TRP A 360 15.75 1.03 -10.39
CA TRP A 360 14.87 1.06 -11.54
C TRP A 360 15.09 -0.18 -12.42
N ASP A 361 16.37 -0.54 -12.58
CA ASP A 361 16.88 -1.73 -13.27
C ASP A 361 18.34 -2.01 -12.87
N ASP A 362 19.03 -2.86 -13.64
CA ASP A 362 20.43 -3.25 -13.40
C ASP A 362 21.45 -2.12 -13.69
N GLU A 363 21.02 -1.02 -14.28
CA GLU A 363 21.88 0.09 -14.71
C GLU A 363 21.61 1.38 -13.93
N ARG A 364 20.42 1.53 -13.35
CA ARG A 364 19.92 2.79 -12.82
C ARG A 364 19.33 2.66 -11.42
N ILE A 365 19.72 3.58 -10.55
CA ILE A 365 19.09 3.81 -9.24
C ILE A 365 18.35 5.15 -9.31
N VAL A 366 17.12 5.17 -8.81
CA VAL A 366 16.36 6.39 -8.61
C VAL A 366 16.31 6.75 -7.14
N TYR A 367 16.30 8.04 -6.83
CA TYR A 367 16.33 8.54 -5.46
C TYR A 367 15.72 9.94 -5.39
N ALA A 368 15.31 10.36 -4.19
CA ALA A 368 14.88 11.73 -3.93
C ALA A 368 16.10 12.56 -3.48
N THR A 369 16.21 13.79 -3.98
CA THR A 369 17.18 14.77 -3.47
C THR A 369 16.55 16.12 -3.23
N TRP A 370 17.06 16.91 -2.29
CA TRP A 370 16.62 18.31 -2.17
C TRP A 370 16.96 19.09 -3.43
N ARG A 371 16.00 19.86 -3.95
CA ARG A 371 16.19 20.78 -5.08
C ARG A 371 17.38 21.71 -4.88
N SER A 372 17.54 22.27 -3.68
CA SER A 372 18.70 23.08 -3.32
C SER A 372 18.91 23.18 -1.81
N GLN A 373 20.05 23.73 -1.39
CA GLN A 373 20.34 24.04 0.03
C GLN A 373 19.39 25.07 0.67
N SER A 374 18.62 25.80 -0.13
CA SER A 374 17.69 26.83 0.38
C SER A 374 16.22 26.52 0.11
N ALA A 375 15.94 25.52 -0.71
CA ALA A 375 14.62 25.02 -1.04
C ALA A 375 14.69 23.49 -0.95
N HIS A 376 14.21 22.96 0.17
CA HIS A 376 14.29 21.54 0.53
C HIS A 376 13.11 20.75 -0.01
N ASP A 377 12.49 21.20 -1.10
CA ASP A 377 11.51 20.38 -1.79
C ASP A 377 12.25 19.20 -2.44
N ASP A 378 11.73 17.99 -2.30
CA ASP A 378 12.29 16.79 -2.91
C ASP A 378 12.10 16.80 -4.43
N ASP A 379 13.13 16.39 -5.17
CA ASP A 379 13.14 16.17 -6.62
C ASP A 379 13.59 14.73 -6.93
N VAL A 380 12.97 14.12 -7.95
CA VAL A 380 13.33 12.76 -8.40
C VAL A 380 14.58 12.81 -9.28
N ASN A 381 15.57 11.99 -8.91
CA ASN A 381 16.85 11.91 -9.61
C ASN A 381 17.20 10.46 -9.99
N ILE A 382 18.02 10.33 -11.02
CA ILE A 382 18.44 9.07 -11.63
C ILE A 382 19.97 9.03 -11.64
N TRP A 383 20.54 8.03 -10.99
CA TRP A 383 21.97 7.77 -10.98
C TRP A 383 22.28 6.53 -11.84
N ASN A 384 23.18 6.68 -12.81
CA ASN A 384 23.69 5.56 -13.58
C ASN A 384 24.81 4.85 -12.81
N ILE A 385 24.63 3.57 -12.53
CA ILE A 385 25.52 2.75 -11.69
C ILE A 385 26.91 2.59 -12.34
N GLN A 386 26.95 2.39 -13.66
CA GLN A 386 28.20 2.09 -14.36
C GLN A 386 29.02 3.36 -14.64
N THR A 387 28.38 4.39 -15.18
CA THR A 387 29.06 5.65 -15.53
C THR A 387 29.24 6.57 -14.35
N ARG A 388 28.54 6.31 -13.23
CA ARG A 388 28.44 7.20 -12.06
C ARG A 388 28.01 8.61 -12.45
N ALA A 389 27.05 8.71 -13.36
CA ALA A 389 26.54 9.97 -13.86
C ALA A 389 25.14 10.25 -13.31
N ASP A 390 24.89 11.52 -12.99
CA ASP A 390 23.61 12.00 -12.52
C ASP A 390 22.75 12.50 -13.69
N GLY A 391 21.44 12.29 -13.56
CA GLY A 391 20.43 12.87 -14.42
C GLY A 391 19.19 13.21 -13.61
N ALA A 392 18.69 14.44 -13.74
CA ALA A 392 17.39 14.82 -13.21
C ALA A 392 16.26 14.29 -14.12
N ALA A 393 15.11 13.98 -13.54
CA ALA A 393 13.91 13.70 -14.32
C ALA A 393 13.36 15.01 -14.90
N LEU A 394 13.09 15.06 -16.20
CA LEU A 394 12.50 16.25 -16.85
C LEU A 394 11.04 16.53 -16.41
N PHE A 395 10.44 15.65 -15.60
CA PHE A 395 9.08 15.83 -15.07
C PHE A 395 9.03 16.44 -13.67
N ASN A 396 10.19 16.76 -13.06
CA ASN A 396 10.25 17.39 -11.75
C ASN A 396 9.55 18.74 -11.78
N SER A 397 8.81 19.04 -10.72
CA SER A 397 8.01 20.25 -10.59
C SER A 397 8.62 21.20 -9.57
N LEU A 398 7.95 22.31 -9.24
CA LEU A 398 8.30 23.14 -8.07
C LEU A 398 7.71 22.59 -6.75
N ALA A 399 7.21 21.35 -6.77
CA ALA A 399 6.51 20.72 -5.66
C ALA A 399 7.42 19.70 -4.95
N GLU A 400 6.87 18.96 -3.99
CA GLU A 400 7.58 17.90 -3.26
C GLU A 400 7.44 16.58 -4.02
N ASP A 401 8.41 16.23 -4.87
CA ASP A 401 8.47 15.04 -5.71
C ASP A 401 9.38 13.97 -5.08
N SER A 402 8.80 13.09 -4.26
CA SER A 402 9.54 12.12 -3.41
C SER A 402 9.23 10.65 -3.70
N ASP A 403 9.94 9.74 -3.03
CA ASP A 403 9.77 8.28 -3.10
C ASP A 403 9.69 7.68 -4.52
N PRO A 404 10.69 7.90 -5.36
CA PRO A 404 10.67 7.33 -6.69
C PRO A 404 10.82 5.80 -6.66
N PHE A 405 10.19 5.14 -7.62
CA PHE A 405 10.33 3.71 -7.83
C PHE A 405 10.23 3.36 -9.32
N GLY A 406 10.92 2.29 -9.72
CA GLY A 406 10.82 1.76 -11.07
C GLY A 406 9.44 1.15 -11.34
N LEU A 407 8.75 1.64 -12.37
CA LEU A 407 7.41 1.14 -12.75
C LEU A 407 7.49 0.28 -14.00
N THR A 408 8.07 0.81 -15.08
CA THR A 408 8.38 0.09 -16.32
C THR A 408 9.83 0.37 -16.71
N PRO A 409 10.40 -0.20 -17.78
CA PRO A 409 11.74 0.17 -18.25
C PRO A 409 11.90 1.66 -18.63
N THR A 410 10.80 2.37 -18.89
CA THR A 410 10.78 3.77 -19.33
C THR A 410 10.03 4.71 -18.38
N LEU A 411 9.21 4.18 -17.46
CA LEU A 411 8.41 4.98 -16.55
C LEU A 411 8.84 4.79 -15.10
N LEU A 412 8.82 5.89 -14.37
CA LEU A 412 8.98 5.96 -12.92
C LEU A 412 7.64 6.27 -12.26
N GLY A 413 7.43 5.73 -11.07
CA GLY A 413 6.39 6.21 -10.16
C GLY A 413 7.02 7.04 -9.05
N PHE A 414 6.27 7.98 -8.47
CA PHE A 414 6.71 8.87 -7.40
C PHE A 414 5.51 9.44 -6.63
N SER A 415 5.77 10.06 -5.49
CA SER A 415 4.80 10.77 -4.67
C SER A 415 4.93 12.26 -4.90
N THR A 416 3.82 12.97 -5.11
CA THR A 416 3.86 14.44 -5.21
C THR A 416 2.59 15.10 -4.76
N ASN A 417 2.72 16.32 -4.24
CA ASN A 417 1.57 17.18 -3.99
C ASN A 417 1.20 18.06 -5.19
N ARG A 418 2.12 18.34 -6.13
CA ARG A 418 1.89 19.32 -7.23
C ARG A 418 1.06 20.53 -6.79
N SER A 419 1.45 21.14 -5.66
CA SER A 419 0.78 22.30 -5.03
C SER A 419 -0.64 22.06 -4.48
N LEU A 420 -1.07 20.80 -4.35
CA LEU A 420 -2.30 20.40 -3.66
C LEU A 420 -2.05 20.32 -2.14
N PRO A 421 -3.11 20.40 -1.31
CA PRO A 421 -2.98 20.27 0.15
C PRO A 421 -2.79 18.81 0.63
N TYR A 422 -2.53 17.89 -0.30
CA TYR A 422 -2.35 16.46 -0.06
C TYR A 422 -1.43 15.87 -1.13
N TRP A 423 -0.85 14.72 -0.86
CA TRP A 423 0.01 13.98 -1.78
C TRP A 423 -0.76 12.87 -2.48
N ARG A 424 -0.33 12.58 -3.70
CA ARG A 424 -0.82 11.47 -4.52
C ARG A 424 0.37 10.75 -5.16
N LEU A 425 0.10 9.56 -5.66
CA LEU A 425 1.04 8.78 -6.45
C LEU A 425 0.88 9.17 -7.91
N TRP A 426 2.00 9.51 -8.53
CA TRP A 426 2.11 9.86 -9.92
C TRP A 426 3.04 8.86 -10.61
N TYR A 427 2.97 8.85 -11.94
CA TYR A 427 3.93 8.16 -12.78
C TYR A 427 4.29 9.02 -13.99
N GLY A 428 5.48 8.83 -14.54
CA GLY A 428 5.96 9.67 -15.63
C GLY A 428 7.18 9.11 -16.35
N ASP A 429 7.45 9.71 -17.51
CA ASP A 429 8.65 9.45 -18.32
C ASP A 429 9.69 10.55 -18.05
N PRO A 430 10.80 10.20 -17.38
CA PRO A 430 11.82 11.19 -17.00
C PRO A 430 12.55 11.79 -18.21
N ALA A 431 12.47 11.18 -19.40
CA ALA A 431 13.12 11.67 -20.60
C ALA A 431 12.28 12.70 -21.38
N THR A 432 10.97 12.78 -21.13
CA THR A 432 10.07 13.68 -21.86
C THR A 432 9.39 14.71 -20.97
N GLY A 433 9.38 14.51 -19.65
CA GLY A 433 8.63 15.35 -18.72
C GLY A 433 7.18 14.92 -18.51
N ALA A 434 6.69 13.98 -19.32
CA ALA A 434 5.33 13.47 -19.21
C ALA A 434 5.05 12.87 -17.84
N ALA A 435 3.96 13.27 -17.18
CA ALA A 435 3.58 12.74 -15.87
C ALA A 435 2.07 12.82 -15.64
N ALA A 436 1.51 11.79 -15.00
CA ALA A 436 0.08 11.69 -14.69
C ALA A 436 -0.17 11.10 -13.28
N ASP A 437 -1.29 11.49 -12.68
CA ASP A 437 -1.80 10.93 -11.43
C ASP A 437 -2.26 9.48 -11.66
N LEU A 438 -1.86 8.56 -10.79
CA LEU A 438 -2.33 7.16 -10.83
C LEU A 438 -3.81 7.02 -10.42
N GLY A 439 -4.40 8.02 -9.75
CA GLY A 439 -5.83 8.09 -9.44
C GLY A 439 -6.29 7.18 -8.28
N ILE A 440 -5.36 6.49 -7.60
CA ILE A 440 -5.67 5.50 -6.56
C ILE A 440 -5.31 5.95 -5.15
N SER A 441 -4.63 7.07 -4.99
CA SER A 441 -4.07 7.49 -3.70
C SER A 441 -4.40 8.93 -3.34
N ARG A 442 -4.45 9.17 -2.03
CA ARG A 442 -4.57 10.49 -1.43
C ARG A 442 -4.10 10.40 0.03
N ALA A 443 -3.03 11.11 0.38
CA ALA A 443 -2.50 11.14 1.74
C ALA A 443 -2.21 12.56 2.23
N GLY A 444 -2.24 12.76 3.54
CA GLY A 444 -1.95 14.06 4.17
C GLY A 444 -0.46 14.40 4.27
N ARG A 445 0.43 13.50 3.83
CA ARG A 445 1.88 13.61 3.96
C ARG A 445 2.58 13.16 2.67
N HIS A 446 3.74 13.77 2.43
CA HIS A 446 4.75 13.22 1.51
C HIS A 446 5.25 11.90 2.09
N ASN A 447 5.89 11.11 1.23
CA ASN A 447 6.44 9.81 1.52
C ASN A 447 5.41 8.68 1.57
N LEU A 448 4.69 8.46 0.46
CA LEU A 448 3.76 7.32 0.36
C LEU A 448 4.51 5.96 0.30
N GLY A 449 5.83 5.94 0.10
CA GLY A 449 6.69 4.77 0.12
C GLY A 449 6.27 3.69 -0.86
N ALA A 450 5.78 4.07 -2.04
CA ALA A 450 5.22 3.11 -2.98
C ALA A 450 6.29 2.19 -3.57
N LYS A 451 5.88 0.93 -3.84
CA LYS A 451 6.66 -0.07 -4.55
C LYS A 451 5.76 -0.85 -5.49
N TYR A 452 6.35 -1.34 -6.58
CA TYR A 452 5.63 -2.00 -7.65
C TYR A 452 6.28 -3.33 -8.02
N ALA A 453 5.47 -4.37 -8.12
CA ALA A 453 5.83 -5.65 -8.71
C ALA A 453 5.25 -5.75 -10.12
N LYS A 454 6.13 -5.96 -11.11
CA LYS A 454 5.76 -6.15 -12.53
C LYS A 454 4.91 -7.41 -12.73
N THR A 455 5.13 -8.40 -11.89
CA THR A 455 4.38 -9.65 -11.90
C THR A 455 3.55 -9.76 -10.64
N LYS A 456 2.50 -10.57 -10.72
CA LYS A 456 1.71 -10.96 -9.57
C LYS A 456 1.46 -12.45 -9.65
N VAL A 457 1.63 -13.13 -8.52
CA VAL A 457 1.22 -14.53 -8.42
C VAL A 457 -0.30 -14.59 -8.41
N VAL A 458 -0.86 -15.45 -9.26
CA VAL A 458 -2.28 -15.80 -9.23
C VAL A 458 -2.48 -16.72 -8.04
N TYR A 459 -3.48 -16.44 -7.21
CA TYR A 459 -3.86 -17.33 -6.12
C TYR A 459 -4.20 -18.72 -6.71
N GLU A 460 -3.41 -19.73 -6.33
CA GLU A 460 -3.70 -21.12 -6.63
C GLU A 460 -4.47 -21.72 -5.46
N ALA A 461 -5.70 -22.17 -5.71
CA ALA A 461 -6.51 -22.80 -4.69
C ALA A 461 -5.77 -24.02 -4.10
N PRO A 462 -5.81 -24.21 -2.76
CA PRO A 462 -5.21 -25.36 -2.13
C PRO A 462 -5.65 -26.66 -2.81
N SER A 463 -4.68 -27.53 -3.09
CA SER A 463 -4.91 -28.79 -3.81
C SER A 463 -4.02 -29.87 -3.26
N ALA A 464 -4.63 -31.00 -2.92
CA ALA A 464 -3.95 -32.20 -2.45
C ALA A 464 -3.71 -33.24 -3.55
N ASN A 465 -3.84 -32.85 -4.82
CA ASN A 465 -3.42 -33.66 -5.97
C ASN A 465 -1.93 -33.40 -6.20
N PHE A 466 -1.08 -34.11 -5.46
CA PHE A 466 0.37 -33.86 -5.44
C PHE A 466 1.09 -34.54 -6.60
N ASN A 467 0.54 -35.64 -7.13
CA ASN A 467 1.12 -36.38 -8.26
C ASN A 467 0.64 -35.86 -9.64
N GLY A 468 -0.34 -34.95 -9.67
CA GLY A 468 -0.84 -34.31 -10.88
C GLY A 468 -1.80 -35.18 -11.72
N ASP A 469 -2.32 -36.28 -11.19
CA ASP A 469 -3.18 -37.22 -11.94
C ASP A 469 -4.68 -36.83 -11.95
N ALA A 470 -5.01 -35.71 -11.29
CA ALA A 470 -6.35 -35.13 -11.14
C ALA A 470 -7.28 -35.91 -10.19
N ALA A 471 -6.81 -37.00 -9.57
CA ALA A 471 -7.45 -37.59 -8.41
C ALA A 471 -6.84 -37.01 -7.12
N VAL A 472 -7.60 -37.09 -6.03
CA VAL A 472 -7.05 -36.92 -4.67
C VAL A 472 -7.30 -38.23 -3.94
N ASP A 473 -6.26 -39.06 -3.89
CA ASP A 473 -6.36 -40.45 -3.44
C ASP A 473 -5.23 -40.87 -2.47
N GLY A 474 -5.06 -42.19 -2.28
CA GLY A 474 -4.05 -42.72 -1.36
C GLY A 474 -2.61 -42.53 -1.83
N GLN A 475 -2.38 -42.30 -3.12
CA GLN A 475 -1.05 -41.97 -3.67
C GLN A 475 -0.65 -40.55 -3.26
N ASP A 476 -1.59 -39.62 -3.26
CA ASP A 476 -1.36 -38.27 -2.74
C ASP A 476 -1.10 -38.30 -1.23
N PHE A 477 -1.87 -39.10 -0.49
CA PHE A 477 -1.62 -39.26 0.94
C PHE A 477 -0.20 -39.78 1.21
N LEU A 478 0.24 -40.77 0.41
CA LEU A 478 1.59 -41.30 0.51
C LEU A 478 2.64 -40.25 0.16
N GLN A 479 2.34 -39.36 -0.79
CA GLN A 479 3.23 -38.25 -1.16
C GLN A 479 3.36 -37.25 0.01
N TRP A 480 2.25 -36.81 0.60
CA TRP A 480 2.27 -36.01 1.83
C TRP A 480 3.01 -36.69 2.98
N GLN A 481 2.79 -38.00 3.20
CA GLN A 481 3.50 -38.74 4.25
C GLN A 481 5.02 -38.76 4.04
N ARG A 482 5.49 -38.75 2.79
CA ARG A 482 6.92 -38.72 2.47
C ARG A 482 7.54 -37.35 2.69
N GLY A 483 6.78 -36.28 2.42
CA GLY A 483 7.25 -34.92 2.66
C GLY A 483 7.01 -34.40 4.07
N TYR A 484 6.17 -35.05 4.88
CA TYR A 484 5.82 -34.57 6.21
C TYR A 484 7.05 -34.22 7.06
N GLY A 485 7.10 -32.96 7.51
CA GLY A 485 8.23 -32.40 8.26
C GLY A 485 9.22 -31.62 7.40
N ILE A 486 9.06 -31.55 6.08
CA ILE A 486 9.70 -30.51 5.27
C ILE A 486 9.17 -29.16 5.74
N VAL A 487 10.07 -28.30 6.17
CA VAL A 487 9.76 -26.95 6.65
C VAL A 487 9.88 -25.92 5.52
N ALA A 488 9.15 -24.82 5.60
CA ALA A 488 9.32 -23.69 4.68
C ALA A 488 10.77 -23.17 4.69
N PRO A 489 11.36 -22.79 3.53
CA PRO A 489 10.80 -22.66 2.17
C PRO A 489 10.79 -23.93 1.29
N PHE A 490 11.13 -25.11 1.84
CA PHE A 490 11.72 -26.17 1.03
C PHE A 490 10.73 -27.09 0.34
N ALA A 491 9.44 -27.04 0.65
CA ALA A 491 8.46 -27.92 0.01
C ALA A 491 8.07 -27.42 -1.38
N ALA A 492 8.03 -28.36 -2.33
CA ALA A 492 7.31 -28.21 -3.58
C ALA A 492 5.91 -28.84 -3.47
N LYS A 493 5.03 -28.51 -4.43
CA LYS A 493 3.68 -29.11 -4.53
C LYS A 493 3.72 -30.64 -4.48
N GLY A 494 4.67 -31.22 -5.22
CA GLY A 494 4.86 -32.67 -5.29
C GLY A 494 5.42 -33.28 -4.01
N ASP A 495 5.86 -32.51 -3.02
CA ASP A 495 6.28 -33.04 -1.72
C ASP A 495 5.11 -33.22 -0.76
N GLY A 496 3.92 -32.71 -1.09
CA GLY A 496 2.75 -32.76 -0.22
C GLY A 496 2.28 -31.40 0.30
N ASP A 497 2.83 -30.29 -0.22
CA ASP A 497 2.41 -28.92 0.12
C ASP A 497 1.08 -28.59 -0.59
N ALA A 498 -0.03 -28.75 0.14
CA ALA A 498 -1.36 -28.59 -0.38
C ALA A 498 -1.84 -27.15 -0.33
N ASN A 499 -1.45 -26.39 0.69
CA ASN A 499 -1.85 -25.01 0.90
C ASN A 499 -0.89 -23.98 0.26
N ASN A 500 0.18 -24.47 -0.39
CA ASN A 500 1.21 -23.70 -1.06
C ASN A 500 2.06 -22.83 -0.11
N ASP A 501 2.16 -23.16 1.18
CA ASP A 501 2.91 -22.38 2.17
C ASP A 501 4.42 -22.73 2.22
N ARG A 502 4.87 -23.64 1.35
CA ARG A 502 6.22 -24.18 1.24
C ARG A 502 6.65 -25.07 2.41
N ALA A 503 5.74 -25.50 3.26
CA ALA A 503 5.94 -26.56 4.24
C ALA A 503 5.06 -27.79 3.91
N VAL A 504 5.36 -28.92 4.55
CA VAL A 504 4.48 -30.11 4.53
C VAL A 504 4.15 -30.48 5.97
N ASP A 505 2.97 -30.07 6.42
CA ASP A 505 2.51 -30.23 7.79
C ASP A 505 1.04 -30.69 7.90
N PHE A 506 0.44 -30.54 9.09
CA PHE A 506 -0.92 -30.97 9.34
C PHE A 506 -1.98 -30.15 8.59
N ARG A 507 -1.66 -28.93 8.15
CA ARG A 507 -2.53 -28.06 7.34
C ARG A 507 -2.72 -28.66 5.95
N ASP A 508 -1.68 -29.25 5.38
CA ASP A 508 -1.77 -29.94 4.09
C ASP A 508 -2.58 -31.22 4.17
N LEU A 509 -2.40 -31.96 5.26
CA LEU A 509 -3.24 -33.11 5.56
C LEU A 509 -4.71 -32.72 5.65
N ALA A 510 -5.02 -31.56 6.24
CA ALA A 510 -6.39 -31.08 6.32
C ALA A 510 -6.98 -30.83 4.92
N VAL A 511 -6.20 -30.27 3.98
CA VAL A 511 -6.61 -30.11 2.57
C VAL A 511 -6.84 -31.46 1.92
N TRP A 512 -5.93 -32.43 2.10
CA TRP A 512 -6.11 -33.79 1.59
C TRP A 512 -7.38 -34.44 2.15
N GLN A 513 -7.61 -34.36 3.46
CA GLN A 513 -8.82 -34.91 4.10
C GLN A 513 -10.10 -34.29 3.56
N MET A 514 -10.09 -33.00 3.22
CA MET A 514 -11.23 -32.30 2.63
C MET A 514 -11.49 -32.72 1.17
N GLN A 515 -10.43 -33.02 0.41
CA GLN A 515 -10.51 -33.32 -1.02
C GLN A 515 -10.52 -34.82 -1.33
N TYR A 516 -10.14 -35.67 -0.37
CA TYR A 516 -10.10 -37.11 -0.55
C TYR A 516 -11.48 -37.65 -0.92
N ARG A 517 -11.54 -38.35 -2.06
CA ARG A 517 -12.79 -38.91 -2.64
C ARG A 517 -13.87 -37.89 -2.99
N SER A 518 -13.55 -36.61 -3.14
CA SER A 518 -14.50 -35.61 -3.67
C SER A 518 -14.62 -35.63 -5.20
N GLY A 519 -13.90 -36.53 -5.88
CA GLY A 519 -14.01 -36.78 -7.32
C GLY A 519 -15.34 -37.44 -7.71
N ASP A 520 -16.39 -36.63 -7.84
CA ASP A 520 -17.51 -36.91 -8.74
C ASP A 520 -17.29 -36.12 -10.04
N PRO A 521 -17.10 -36.77 -11.20
CA PRO A 521 -16.74 -36.09 -12.43
C PRO A 521 -17.96 -35.46 -13.10
N LEU A 522 -18.54 -34.38 -12.55
CA LEU A 522 -19.53 -33.53 -13.22
C LEU A 522 -19.55 -32.10 -12.65
N ASN A 523 -18.51 -31.30 -12.92
CA ASN A 523 -18.71 -29.84 -13.10
C ASN A 523 -17.57 -29.12 -13.83
N SER A 524 -16.92 -29.77 -14.79
CA SER A 524 -15.98 -29.12 -15.72
C SER A 524 -16.61 -28.93 -17.11
N GLU A 525 -17.68 -28.15 -17.18
CA GLU A 525 -18.02 -27.38 -18.38
C GLU A 525 -18.35 -25.94 -17.96
N VAL A 526 -17.35 -25.05 -18.01
CA VAL A 526 -17.63 -23.65 -18.29
C VAL A 526 -18.05 -23.61 -19.77
N ARG A 527 -19.34 -23.79 -20.03
CA ARG A 527 -19.92 -23.40 -21.31
C ARG A 527 -19.80 -21.89 -21.41
N SER A 528 -19.08 -21.42 -22.42
CA SER A 528 -19.26 -20.08 -22.97
C SER A 528 -20.75 -19.91 -23.27
N THR A 529 -21.44 -19.06 -22.51
CA THR A 529 -22.79 -18.67 -22.88
C THR A 529 -22.68 -17.40 -23.69
N ASP A 530 -22.85 -17.61 -24.99
CA ASP A 530 -23.19 -16.60 -25.98
C ASP A 530 -24.36 -15.77 -25.45
N GLU A 531 -24.19 -14.46 -25.48
CA GLU A 531 -25.08 -13.46 -24.90
C GLU A 531 -26.22 -13.18 -25.89
N SER A 532 -27.09 -14.16 -26.13
CA SER A 532 -28.39 -13.91 -26.75
C SER A 532 -29.39 -15.01 -26.40
N LEU A 533 -30.60 -14.61 -26.05
CA LEU A 533 -31.78 -15.41 -25.68
C LEU A 533 -31.98 -15.68 -24.18
N LEU A 534 -32.36 -14.62 -23.45
CA LEU A 534 -33.20 -14.76 -22.24
C LEU A 534 -34.43 -13.85 -22.39
N GLU A 535 -35.60 -14.47 -22.59
CA GLU A 535 -36.90 -13.84 -22.32
C GLU A 535 -37.19 -13.89 -20.80
N PRO A 536 -37.99 -12.95 -20.25
CA PRO A 536 -38.15 -12.79 -18.81
C PRO A 536 -39.20 -13.77 -18.27
N ILE A 537 -38.79 -14.69 -17.39
CA ILE A 537 -39.73 -15.42 -16.53
C ILE A 537 -39.88 -14.63 -15.23
N VAL A 538 -41.04 -13.98 -15.11
CA VAL A 538 -41.56 -13.40 -13.86
C VAL A 538 -42.01 -14.54 -12.96
N ALA A 539 -41.56 -14.57 -11.71
CA ALA A 539 -42.15 -15.41 -10.66
C ALA A 539 -42.30 -14.60 -9.38
N GLU A 540 -43.54 -14.62 -8.90
CA GLU A 540 -44.16 -13.81 -7.84
C GLU A 540 -43.63 -14.09 -6.42
N ASP A 541 -43.86 -13.11 -5.56
CA ASP A 541 -43.65 -13.08 -4.12
C ASP A 541 -44.19 -14.33 -3.39
N ALA A 542 -43.34 -14.94 -2.56
CA ALA A 542 -43.78 -15.86 -1.50
C ALA A 542 -43.00 -15.58 -0.20
N GLU A 543 -43.64 -14.82 0.69
CA GLU A 543 -43.29 -14.68 2.11
C GLU A 543 -43.21 -16.05 2.80
N PHE A 544 -42.07 -16.37 3.44
CA PHE A 544 -41.93 -17.54 4.30
C PHE A 544 -42.28 -17.17 5.75
N LYS A 545 -43.42 -17.66 6.24
CA LYS A 545 -43.90 -17.47 7.62
C LYS A 545 -43.32 -18.53 8.56
N SER A 546 -42.72 -18.08 9.67
CA SER A 546 -42.33 -18.91 10.81
C SER A 546 -43.58 -19.43 11.53
N ASN A 547 -43.87 -20.74 11.51
CA ASN A 547 -44.65 -21.41 12.57
C ASN A 547 -44.79 -22.96 12.52
N ASP A 548 -44.07 -23.70 11.69
CA ASP A 548 -44.17 -25.17 11.68
C ASP A 548 -42.99 -25.85 12.37
N PHE A 549 -42.97 -25.84 13.71
CA PHE A 549 -42.22 -26.86 14.48
C PHE A 549 -42.83 -27.11 15.87
N LEU A 550 -44.05 -27.64 15.90
CA LEU A 550 -44.61 -28.35 17.05
C LEU A 550 -45.41 -29.54 16.53
N ILE A 551 -45.01 -30.78 16.86
CA ILE A 551 -45.87 -31.94 17.18
C ILE A 551 -45.00 -33.21 17.39
N GLY A 552 -45.19 -33.85 18.56
CA GLY A 552 -44.98 -35.28 18.89
C GLY A 552 -43.53 -35.70 19.12
N VAL A 553 -43.10 -36.14 20.31
CA VAL A 553 -43.62 -37.32 21.03
C VAL A 553 -43.55 -37.09 22.55
N ALA A 554 -44.71 -37.15 23.19
CA ALA A 554 -44.85 -37.34 24.63
C ALA A 554 -44.97 -38.83 24.94
N GLY A 555 -44.27 -39.27 26.00
CA GLY A 555 -44.67 -40.38 26.87
C GLY A 555 -44.64 -41.80 26.31
N THR A 556 -43.55 -42.53 26.58
CA THR A 556 -43.65 -43.91 27.09
C THR A 556 -42.46 -44.20 28.01
N SER A 557 -42.79 -44.54 29.25
CA SER A 557 -41.92 -45.10 30.28
C SER A 557 -41.26 -46.40 29.83
N TRP A 558 -39.94 -46.51 30.00
CA TRP A 558 -39.27 -47.80 30.17
C TRP A 558 -38.39 -47.72 31.42
N THR A 559 -39.00 -48.07 32.55
CA THR A 559 -38.26 -48.67 33.67
C THR A 559 -37.95 -50.12 33.32
N ARG A 560 -36.70 -50.51 33.60
CA ARG A 560 -36.22 -51.87 33.88
C ARG A 560 -35.84 -52.75 32.66
N ASP A 561 -34.65 -53.35 32.82
CA ASP A 561 -33.91 -54.30 32.00
C ASP A 561 -33.17 -53.76 30.75
N LEU A 562 -31.95 -53.26 30.96
CA LEU A 562 -30.89 -53.21 29.95
C LEU A 562 -30.12 -54.54 29.94
N PRO A 563 -30.10 -55.33 28.85
CA PRO A 563 -29.03 -56.26 28.57
C PRO A 563 -27.87 -55.54 27.89
N THR A 564 -26.68 -55.90 28.33
CA THR A 564 -25.35 -55.46 27.90
C THR A 564 -25.12 -55.57 26.39
N SER A 565 -24.99 -54.46 25.66
CA SER A 565 -24.07 -54.39 24.50
C SER A 565 -23.72 -52.95 24.12
N THR A 566 -22.43 -52.73 23.87
CA THR A 566 -21.72 -51.48 23.55
C THR A 566 -21.94 -50.95 22.12
N ALA A 567 -22.76 -51.61 21.30
CA ALA A 567 -22.85 -51.30 19.88
C ALA A 567 -23.79 -50.12 19.54
N ARG A 568 -24.80 -49.82 20.35
CA ARG A 568 -25.77 -48.73 20.06
C ARG A 568 -25.42 -47.37 20.65
N SER A 569 -24.44 -47.28 21.56
CA SER A 569 -23.96 -45.98 22.07
C SER A 569 -23.18 -45.20 21.01
N ASN A 570 -22.48 -45.91 20.11
CA ASN A 570 -21.65 -45.30 19.07
C ASN A 570 -22.52 -44.76 17.93
N GLU A 571 -23.62 -45.44 17.57
CA GLU A 571 -24.57 -44.94 16.56
C GLU A 571 -25.31 -43.67 17.02
N ALA A 572 -25.62 -43.56 18.32
CA ALA A 572 -26.21 -42.35 18.89
C ALA A 572 -25.19 -41.19 18.95
N HIS A 573 -23.92 -41.50 19.25
CA HIS A 573 -22.81 -40.53 19.22
C HIS A 573 -22.56 -39.99 17.81
N ASP A 574 -22.46 -40.88 16.81
CA ASP A 574 -22.23 -40.50 15.41
C ASP A 574 -23.40 -39.71 14.81
N ALA A 575 -24.65 -40.04 15.18
CA ALA A 575 -25.82 -39.28 14.72
C ALA A 575 -25.87 -37.85 15.30
N ILE A 576 -25.40 -37.66 16.55
CA ILE A 576 -25.30 -36.35 17.19
C ILE A 576 -24.13 -35.56 16.58
N VAL A 577 -22.96 -36.16 16.42
CA VAL A 577 -21.78 -35.54 15.79
C VAL A 577 -22.07 -35.14 14.34
N HIS A 578 -22.82 -35.96 13.60
CA HIS A 578 -23.21 -35.66 12.22
C HIS A 578 -24.21 -34.50 12.14
N LYS A 579 -25.18 -34.41 13.07
CA LYS A 579 -26.11 -33.26 13.15
C LYS A 579 -25.41 -31.97 13.57
N VAL A 580 -24.45 -32.04 14.50
CA VAL A 580 -23.62 -30.89 14.92
C VAL A 580 -22.73 -30.41 13.76
N ARG A 581 -22.09 -31.32 13.02
CA ARG A 581 -21.31 -30.97 11.82
C ARG A 581 -22.17 -30.38 10.70
N ARG A 582 -23.43 -30.82 10.56
CA ARG A 582 -24.37 -30.26 9.57
C ARG A 582 -24.87 -28.86 9.97
N ALA A 583 -25.05 -28.60 11.28
CA ALA A 583 -25.34 -27.27 11.81
C ALA A 583 -24.15 -26.30 11.63
N ILE A 584 -22.91 -26.78 11.82
CA ILE A 584 -21.67 -26.01 11.60
C ILE A 584 -21.44 -25.70 10.11
N LYS A 585 -21.85 -26.60 9.19
CA LYS A 585 -21.72 -26.40 7.73
C LYS A 585 -22.65 -25.32 7.16
N MET A 586 -23.73 -24.93 7.82
CA MET A 586 -24.68 -23.93 7.32
C MET A 586 -24.49 -22.56 7.99
N LYS A 587 -23.30 -21.94 7.84
CA LYS A 587 -22.94 -20.60 8.37
C LYS A 587 -24.03 -19.52 8.11
N GLN A 588 -24.99 -19.44 9.03
CA GLN A 588 -25.67 -18.23 9.46
C GLN A 588 -25.97 -18.41 10.95
N ILE A 589 -25.12 -17.85 11.82
CA ILE A 589 -25.51 -17.65 13.21
C ILE A 589 -25.28 -16.19 13.57
N ARG A 590 -26.38 -15.47 13.70
CA ARG A 590 -26.56 -14.44 14.74
C ARG A 590 -27.57 -14.99 15.75
N LEU A 591 -27.19 -15.00 17.03
CA LEU A 591 -28.01 -14.60 18.17
C LEU A 591 -29.45 -15.17 18.26
N VAL A 592 -29.62 -16.51 18.27
CA VAL A 592 -30.89 -17.14 18.74
C VAL A 592 -30.68 -18.39 19.62
N GLU A 593 -29.50 -19.02 19.64
CA GLU A 593 -29.36 -20.34 20.28
C GLU A 593 -28.77 -20.36 21.70
N TYR A 594 -28.82 -19.26 22.44
CA TYR A 594 -28.47 -19.28 23.87
C TYR A 594 -29.48 -20.11 24.71
N ASN A 595 -30.74 -20.21 24.25
CA ASN A 595 -31.80 -20.89 25.01
C ASN A 595 -31.93 -22.41 24.73
N ALA A 596 -31.32 -22.93 23.65
CA ALA A 596 -31.41 -24.36 23.31
C ALA A 596 -30.36 -25.20 24.06
N ALA A 597 -29.14 -24.67 24.22
CA ALA A 597 -28.07 -25.32 24.99
C ALA A 597 -28.36 -25.29 26.51
N ALA A 598 -28.95 -24.20 27.02
CA ALA A 598 -29.38 -24.08 28.41
C ALA A 598 -30.51 -25.06 28.78
N ALA A 599 -31.42 -25.36 27.84
CA ALA A 599 -32.50 -26.34 28.05
C ALA A 599 -32.01 -27.80 28.05
N ALA A 600 -30.91 -28.11 27.35
CA ALA A 600 -30.29 -29.43 27.39
C ALA A 600 -29.57 -29.70 28.73
N PHE A 601 -29.06 -28.66 29.38
CA PHE A 601 -28.41 -28.77 30.70
C PHE A 601 -29.41 -28.89 31.86
N SER A 602 -30.59 -28.27 31.78
CA SER A 602 -31.62 -28.43 32.82
C SER A 602 -32.28 -29.82 32.84
N ALA A 603 -32.21 -30.56 31.72
CA ALA A 603 -32.76 -31.91 31.60
C ALA A 603 -31.86 -33.01 32.20
N LEU A 604 -30.61 -32.71 32.56
CA LEU A 604 -29.63 -33.67 33.11
C LEU A 604 -29.34 -33.49 34.61
N GLY A 605 -29.98 -32.53 35.28
CA GLY A 605 -29.74 -32.23 36.70
C GLY A 605 -31.02 -32.02 37.49
N SER A 606 -31.74 -33.10 37.82
CA SER A 606 -32.83 -33.04 38.80
C SER A 606 -32.72 -34.14 39.85
N THR A 607 -31.67 -34.11 40.67
CA THR A 607 -31.75 -34.59 42.06
C THR A 607 -30.78 -33.78 42.92
N GLY A 608 -31.32 -32.74 43.57
CA GLY A 608 -30.74 -32.11 44.75
C GLY A 608 -29.62 -31.11 44.49
N LEU A 609 -29.98 -29.82 44.43
CA LEU A 609 -29.59 -28.83 45.45
C LEU A 609 -30.26 -27.49 45.13
N VAL A 610 -30.94 -27.00 46.14
CA VAL A 610 -31.68 -25.74 46.24
C VAL A 610 -30.69 -24.68 46.76
N GLU A 611 -30.82 -23.46 46.23
CA GLU A 611 -30.30 -22.19 46.78
C GLU A 611 -28.78 -22.07 47.01
N ALA A 612 -28.10 -21.41 46.05
CA ALA A 612 -27.03 -20.48 46.37
C ALA A 612 -26.91 -19.41 45.27
N ASP A 613 -26.54 -18.23 45.71
CA ASP A 613 -26.66 -16.91 45.11
C ASP A 613 -25.86 -16.69 43.81
N ASN A 614 -26.22 -15.60 43.12
CA ASN A 614 -25.48 -15.02 42.00
C ASN A 614 -23.99 -14.87 42.32
N GLN A 615 -23.13 -15.64 41.63
CA GLN A 615 -21.72 -15.39 41.27
C GLN A 615 -20.96 -16.73 41.17
N MET A 616 -20.99 -17.36 40.00
CA MET A 616 -20.00 -18.37 39.62
C MET A 616 -19.48 -18.04 38.23
N THR A 617 -18.17 -17.80 38.13
CA THR A 617 -17.45 -17.39 36.92
C THR A 617 -17.13 -18.58 36.01
N ASP A 618 -17.01 -18.36 34.70
CA ASP A 618 -16.74 -19.36 33.65
C ASP A 618 -15.50 -20.24 33.90
N SER A 619 -14.54 -19.74 34.69
CA SER A 619 -13.34 -20.46 35.11
C SER A 619 -13.61 -21.69 36.00
N VAL A 620 -14.70 -21.69 36.78
CA VAL A 620 -15.05 -22.77 37.71
C VAL A 620 -15.64 -23.98 36.96
N ASN A 621 -16.34 -23.75 35.85
CA ASN A 621 -16.92 -24.82 35.01
C ASN A 621 -15.86 -25.62 34.24
N ALA A 622 -14.81 -24.96 33.74
CA ALA A 622 -13.72 -25.64 33.02
C ALA A 622 -12.87 -26.53 33.95
N GLN A 623 -12.56 -26.05 35.17
CA GLN A 623 -11.83 -26.85 36.17
C GLN A 623 -12.64 -28.05 36.67
N PHE A 624 -13.96 -27.94 36.77
CA PHE A 624 -14.84 -29.04 37.17
C PHE A 624 -14.92 -30.14 36.09
N LEU A 625 -14.95 -29.76 34.81
CA LEU A 625 -14.94 -30.69 33.67
C LEU A 625 -13.63 -31.50 33.56
N GLU A 626 -12.49 -30.86 33.80
CA GLU A 626 -11.18 -31.54 33.84
C GLU A 626 -11.09 -32.55 35.01
N SER A 627 -11.54 -32.15 36.20
CA SER A 627 -11.58 -33.01 37.40
C SER A 627 -12.51 -34.22 37.22
N TRP A 628 -13.71 -34.01 36.68
CA TRP A 628 -14.69 -35.09 36.49
C TRP A 628 -14.25 -36.10 35.40
N CYS A 629 -13.65 -35.65 34.30
CA CYS A 629 -13.11 -36.56 33.27
C CYS A 629 -11.93 -37.40 33.80
N HIS A 630 -11.13 -36.87 34.73
CA HIS A 630 -9.98 -37.57 35.32
C HIS A 630 -10.38 -38.74 36.23
N ASP A 631 -11.47 -38.61 36.99
CA ASP A 631 -11.91 -39.59 37.99
C ASP A 631 -12.82 -40.70 37.41
N VAL A 632 -13.47 -40.45 36.26
CA VAL A 632 -14.50 -41.36 35.71
C VAL A 632 -13.99 -42.23 34.55
N TYR A 633 -12.97 -41.81 33.79
CA TYR A 633 -12.54 -42.53 32.58
C TYR A 633 -11.02 -42.83 32.53
N PRO A 634 -10.61 -44.11 32.39
CA PRO A 634 -9.19 -44.50 32.38
C PRO A 634 -8.48 -44.40 31.02
N TRP A 635 -9.16 -43.94 29.95
CA TRP A 635 -8.63 -43.99 28.57
C TRP A 635 -7.99 -42.66 28.12
N PRO A 636 -6.78 -42.66 27.51
CA PRO A 636 -6.06 -41.44 27.13
C PRO A 636 -6.75 -40.58 26.07
N GLU A 637 -7.44 -41.16 25.09
CA GLU A 637 -8.05 -40.40 23.99
C GLU A 637 -9.24 -39.54 24.45
N VAL A 638 -9.97 -40.00 25.48
CA VAL A 638 -11.10 -39.27 26.08
C VAL A 638 -10.60 -38.07 26.88
N ARG A 639 -9.41 -38.17 27.49
CA ARG A 639 -8.77 -37.06 28.22
C ARG A 639 -8.35 -35.94 27.29
N LEU A 640 -7.77 -36.28 26.13
CA LEU A 640 -7.44 -35.33 25.06
C LEU A 640 -8.67 -34.58 24.54
N GLY A 641 -9.81 -35.28 24.38
CA GLY A 641 -11.08 -34.66 24.00
C GLY A 641 -11.62 -33.67 25.04
N CYS A 642 -11.59 -34.02 26.34
CA CYS A 642 -12.00 -33.10 27.42
C CYS A 642 -11.06 -31.89 27.54
N GLN A 643 -9.76 -32.09 27.32
CA GLN A 643 -8.74 -31.02 27.33
C GLN A 643 -9.02 -29.98 26.23
N CYS A 644 -9.30 -30.42 25.00
CA CYS A 644 -9.64 -29.52 23.90
C CYS A 644 -10.91 -28.71 24.15
N ILE A 645 -11.90 -29.29 24.84
CA ILE A 645 -13.15 -28.59 25.18
C ILE A 645 -12.91 -27.57 26.31
N SER A 646 -12.10 -27.93 27.31
CA SER A 646 -11.65 -27.01 28.37
C SER A 646 -10.88 -25.82 27.79
N ASP A 647 -9.95 -26.07 26.86
CA ASP A 647 -9.16 -25.03 26.21
C ASP A 647 -10.01 -24.13 25.30
N ALA A 648 -10.99 -24.70 24.59
CA ALA A 648 -11.95 -23.92 23.80
C ALA A 648 -12.84 -23.02 24.69
N LEU A 649 -13.26 -23.50 25.86
CA LEU A 649 -14.02 -22.68 26.83
C LEU A 649 -13.16 -21.59 27.46
N ARG A 650 -11.86 -21.85 27.73
CA ARG A 650 -10.90 -20.84 28.21
C ARG A 650 -10.62 -19.77 27.15
N LEU A 651 -10.55 -20.15 25.88
CA LEU A 651 -10.40 -19.20 24.76
C LEU A 651 -11.64 -18.32 24.58
N MET A 652 -12.86 -18.87 24.79
CA MET A 652 -14.10 -18.08 24.70
C MET A 652 -14.31 -17.13 25.88
N ALA A 653 -13.77 -17.43 27.07
CA ALA A 653 -13.81 -16.53 28.23
C ALA A 653 -12.86 -15.31 28.10
N ILE A 654 -11.98 -15.28 27.09
CA ILE A 654 -11.10 -14.14 26.78
C ILE A 654 -11.79 -13.15 25.82
N GLU A 655 -12.90 -13.53 25.18
CA GLU A 655 -13.65 -12.72 24.21
C GLU A 655 -14.96 -12.09 24.76
N VAL A 656 -15.24 -12.17 26.06
CA VAL A 656 -16.30 -11.41 26.75
C VAL A 656 -15.68 -10.42 27.72
#